data_AF-A0A1Y3YAU5-F1
#
_entry.id   AF-A0A1Y3YAU5-F1
#
_cell.length_a   1.000
_cell.length_b   1.000
_cell.length_c   1.000
_cell.angle_alpha   90.00
_cell.angle_beta   90.00
_cell.angle_gamma   90.00
#
_symmetry.space_group_name_H-M   'P 1'
#
loop_
_entity.id
_entity.type
_entity.pdbx_description
1 polymer ?
#
loop_
_entity_poly.entity_id
_entity_poly.type
_entity_poly.pdbx_seq_one_letter_code
_entity_poly.pdbx_strand_id
1 'polypeptide(L)'
;MYISDLHIHSRFSRATSKEGDPEHLELWARKKGIHLVGTGDFTHPQWREELKEKLEPEGNGLYRLKKEYQIQDGMTPDNIEPRFVVTGEISSIYKKNDKTRKVHNLLILPGLEEADRLSARLEEIGNIHSDGRPILGLDCRDLLEIMLETAETGIFVPAHIWTPHFAMFGAFSGFDTVEECFEDLTPYIHAVETGLSSDPPMNWRVSALDRYQLISNSDAHSPGKLGREANLMDTELSYEGLWKAIQTGEGLEGTIEFFPEEGKYHYDGHRKCHLCFSPAQTKEYQGRCPVCGRKLTIGVEHRVEELADRPEGFIRENARAFESLMPLPELIAQATGHSAGSAKTERLYGEMLKTLGPEFEILRNAPVEDIQRQAGYFIGEGIRRLREGQVERHPGFDGEYGTIKLFRGRELEDTQGQISLFDGFGLEVSSQTEGEQEESKTALQAEPEQNPDQLQPAKSSSAMEENRVTGKGVEARPVLNERQQEAVESIHPVTAVIAGPGTGKTKTLIEKILYLIERRKVKPSEITAVTFTNKAAQEMRERLERELGNKRALKQIQIGTFHSICLDILKEEGENFTLADEIQVKELAQETIDTWNMRISVRDFLSEISLYKSAPEERGFNDRVWEEAFSHYQKLLKDRNLADFDDLLLRALSLARFSEDQDYKKRFTYLLVDEFQDVNPVQYSLMLEWAKGGRELFVIGDPDQAIYGFRGSDSQCFNRLREDRPDTRMICLEENYRSVSAVVDAAMAVISRNPGEARHLRAYRGEGEKIRVVEAASDFSEGIFVAKEINRQTGGLDMLDVQSGFQAEIERRQRSFSDIAVLCRTHRQFRILEKCLSQEGIPYMTVGRGDFLLDSAVRGTVSFFKSLEEEEPQTKELALKLLWDLSDTEVGDSVYQEAKKKYLPQIKKHKPEKILKSWQEDMNLKKNAAVTRLYQTALQYSTMEEFLRDLSLGEEGDLIRRPQKNYSAGAVTLMTLHGSKGLEFPLVFLCGTQEGTLPLEKADYPTDLEEERRLFFVGMTRAKDQLILTYAKEPSPFLEDIPEELALKEKAGKQRQEISGEQMNLVDFLKE
;
A
#
# COMPACT_ATOMS: atom_id res chain seq x y z
N MET A 1 -27.72 -25.47 22.10
CA MET A 1 -27.19 -25.27 20.75
C MET A 1 -27.89 -24.10 20.03
N TYR A 2 -27.13 -23.21 19.41
CA TYR A 2 -27.58 -22.08 18.58
C TYR A 2 -26.73 -21.99 17.30
N ILE A 3 -27.21 -21.24 16.31
CA ILE A 3 -26.53 -21.05 15.01
C ILE A 3 -25.91 -19.65 14.95
N SER A 4 -24.64 -19.55 14.53
CA SER A 4 -23.96 -18.27 14.37
C SER A 4 -23.31 -18.07 13.00
N ASP A 5 -23.47 -16.87 12.44
CA ASP A 5 -22.85 -16.44 11.18
C ASP A 5 -22.11 -15.11 11.41
N LEU A 6 -20.77 -15.15 11.41
CA LEU A 6 -19.94 -14.09 12.00
C LEU A 6 -19.31 -13.16 10.95
N HIS A 7 -19.20 -13.62 9.71
CA HIS A 7 -18.55 -12.88 8.62
C HIS A 7 -19.60 -12.31 7.66
N ILE A 8 -19.87 -11.01 7.82
CA ILE A 8 -20.85 -10.28 7.02
C ILE A 8 -20.32 -8.89 6.67
N HIS A 9 -20.90 -8.27 5.65
CA HIS A 9 -20.58 -6.90 5.28
C HIS A 9 -21.81 -5.97 5.32
N SER A 10 -21.57 -4.74 5.75
CA SER A 10 -22.53 -3.65 5.79
C SER A 10 -22.66 -2.98 4.41
N ARG A 11 -23.65 -2.10 4.28
CA ARG A 11 -23.83 -1.21 3.13
C ARG A 11 -22.69 -0.20 2.88
N PHE A 12 -21.72 -0.10 3.80
CA PHE A 12 -20.54 0.78 3.67
C PHE A 12 -19.35 0.08 3.01
N SER A 13 -19.39 -1.24 2.87
CA SER A 13 -18.42 -1.98 2.04
C SER A 13 -18.76 -1.92 0.55
N ARG A 14 -17.78 -2.14 -0.30
CA ARG A 14 -18.01 -2.31 -1.75
C ARG A 14 -18.86 -3.53 -2.06
N ALA A 15 -19.59 -3.44 -3.16
CA ALA A 15 -20.37 -4.55 -3.74
C ALA A 15 -21.43 -5.16 -2.81
N THR A 16 -21.85 -4.44 -1.77
CA THR A 16 -22.90 -4.88 -0.85
C THR A 16 -24.25 -4.25 -1.16
N SER A 17 -25.31 -4.92 -0.72
CA SER A 17 -26.67 -4.39 -0.81
C SER A 17 -26.84 -3.14 0.05
N LYS A 18 -27.68 -2.20 -0.41
CA LYS A 18 -28.12 -1.07 0.42
C LYS A 18 -28.91 -1.51 1.65
N GLU A 19 -29.50 -2.70 1.59
CA GLU A 19 -30.21 -3.35 2.69
C GLU A 19 -29.23 -4.06 3.67
N GLY A 20 -27.91 -3.89 3.53
CA GLY A 20 -26.93 -4.33 4.52
C GLY A 20 -26.94 -3.44 5.78
N ASP A 21 -28.12 -3.21 6.37
CA ASP A 21 -28.34 -2.45 7.60
C ASP A 21 -28.83 -3.38 8.74
N PRO A 22 -28.80 -2.94 10.02
CA PRO A 22 -29.13 -3.82 11.14
C PRO A 22 -30.57 -4.35 11.10
N GLU A 23 -31.50 -3.57 10.54
CA GLU A 23 -32.92 -3.92 10.44
C GLU A 23 -33.15 -5.13 9.53
N HIS A 24 -32.58 -5.11 8.32
CA HIS A 24 -32.74 -6.20 7.38
C HIS A 24 -31.89 -7.42 7.77
N LEU A 25 -30.71 -7.21 8.37
CA LEU A 25 -29.90 -8.32 8.90
C LEU A 25 -30.66 -9.08 9.99
N GLU A 26 -31.32 -8.37 10.91
CA GLU A 26 -32.16 -8.97 11.95
C GLU A 26 -33.33 -9.76 11.35
N LEU A 27 -34.04 -9.16 10.38
CA LEU A 27 -35.16 -9.81 9.71
C LEU A 27 -34.74 -11.11 9.03
N TRP A 28 -33.63 -11.07 8.28
CA TRP A 28 -33.14 -12.25 7.58
C TRP A 28 -32.57 -13.30 8.54
N ALA A 29 -31.95 -12.89 9.64
CA ALA A 29 -31.54 -13.82 10.69
C ALA A 29 -32.74 -14.57 11.29
N ARG A 30 -33.87 -13.90 11.53
CA ARG A 30 -35.12 -14.57 11.94
C ARG A 30 -35.66 -15.51 10.88
N LYS A 31 -35.68 -15.10 9.60
CA LYS A 31 -36.11 -15.97 8.48
C LYS A 31 -35.25 -17.23 8.38
N LYS A 32 -33.94 -17.08 8.53
CA LYS A 32 -32.99 -18.18 8.43
C LYS A 32 -32.98 -19.08 9.67
N GLY A 33 -33.23 -18.51 10.86
CA GLY A 33 -33.05 -19.19 12.13
C GLY A 33 -31.65 -19.04 12.71
N ILE A 34 -30.98 -17.92 12.41
CA ILE A 34 -29.65 -17.58 12.93
C ILE A 34 -29.83 -16.82 14.24
N HIS A 35 -29.12 -17.25 15.27
CA HIS A 35 -29.29 -16.73 16.63
C HIS A 35 -28.23 -15.66 16.95
N LEU A 36 -27.05 -15.76 16.35
CA LEU A 36 -25.96 -14.81 16.51
C LEU A 36 -25.41 -14.39 15.15
N VAL A 37 -25.37 -13.09 14.89
CA VAL A 37 -24.91 -12.52 13.62
C VAL A 37 -23.77 -11.55 13.89
N GLY A 38 -22.74 -11.55 13.04
CA GLY A 38 -21.77 -10.46 13.03
C GLY A 38 -22.44 -9.11 12.71
N THR A 39 -21.84 -7.98 13.11
CA THR A 39 -22.29 -6.66 12.63
C THR A 39 -21.68 -6.29 11.28
N GLY A 40 -20.53 -6.86 10.95
CA GLY A 40 -19.71 -6.45 9.81
C GLY A 40 -19.10 -5.05 9.98
N ASP A 41 -18.01 -4.81 9.26
CA ASP A 41 -17.42 -3.51 8.95
C ASP A 41 -17.30 -2.48 10.10
N PHE A 42 -17.04 -2.92 11.34
CA PHE A 42 -16.97 -2.00 12.49
C PHE A 42 -15.95 -0.88 12.28
N THR A 43 -14.99 -1.01 11.35
CA THR A 43 -13.98 -0.01 11.04
C THR A 43 -14.55 1.27 10.44
N HIS A 44 -15.73 1.24 9.81
CA HIS A 44 -16.33 2.43 9.22
C HIS A 44 -17.03 3.30 10.27
N PRO A 45 -16.67 4.59 10.42
CA PRO A 45 -17.15 5.41 11.53
C PRO A 45 -18.65 5.69 11.46
N GLN A 46 -19.21 5.95 10.27
CA GLN A 46 -20.66 6.18 10.16
C GLN A 46 -21.45 4.90 10.49
N TRP A 47 -20.87 3.73 10.19
CA TRP A 47 -21.51 2.45 10.52
C TRP A 47 -21.52 2.23 12.03
N ARG A 48 -20.40 2.50 12.72
CA ARG A 48 -20.37 2.43 14.19
C ARG A 48 -21.40 3.33 14.85
N GLU A 49 -21.59 4.55 14.34
CA GLU A 49 -22.62 5.45 14.88
C GLU A 49 -24.04 4.89 14.65
N GLU A 50 -24.32 4.31 13.48
CA GLU A 50 -25.60 3.61 13.23
C GLU A 50 -25.80 2.41 14.16
N LEU A 51 -24.75 1.62 14.43
CA LEU A 51 -24.80 0.50 15.37
C LEU A 51 -25.09 1.00 16.79
N LYS A 52 -24.44 2.08 17.26
CA LYS A 52 -24.70 2.70 18.57
C LYS A 52 -26.13 3.26 18.67
N GLU A 53 -26.66 3.78 17.57
CA GLU A 53 -28.03 4.30 17.52
C GLU A 53 -29.07 3.17 17.60
N LYS A 54 -28.90 2.11 16.81
CA LYS A 54 -29.95 1.09 16.59
C LYS A 54 -29.85 -0.12 17.52
N LEU A 55 -28.66 -0.44 18.01
CA LEU A 55 -28.44 -1.58 18.88
C LEU A 55 -28.45 -1.17 20.36
N GLU A 56 -28.87 -2.10 21.23
CA GLU A 56 -28.76 -1.96 22.68
C GLU A 56 -27.99 -3.15 23.26
N PRO A 57 -27.07 -2.93 24.23
CA PRO A 57 -26.26 -3.99 24.81
C PRO A 57 -27.06 -4.85 25.79
N GLU A 58 -26.77 -6.16 25.84
CA GLU A 58 -27.40 -7.09 26.80
C GLU A 58 -26.59 -7.29 28.09
N GLY A 59 -25.37 -6.75 28.17
CA GLY A 59 -24.49 -6.86 29.33
C GLY A 59 -23.59 -8.11 29.34
N ASN A 60 -23.67 -8.97 28.32
CA ASN A 60 -22.85 -10.18 28.15
C ASN A 60 -21.93 -10.11 26.90
N GLY A 61 -21.67 -8.90 26.39
CA GLY A 61 -20.89 -8.64 25.17
C GLY A 61 -21.65 -8.78 23.85
N LEU A 62 -22.95 -9.12 23.91
CA LEU A 62 -23.83 -9.15 22.74
C LEU A 62 -24.78 -7.95 22.72
N TYR A 63 -25.33 -7.71 21.54
CA TYR A 63 -26.25 -6.63 21.27
C TYR A 63 -27.56 -7.15 20.68
N ARG A 64 -28.65 -6.43 20.92
CA ARG A 64 -29.94 -6.69 20.26
C ARG A 64 -30.42 -5.44 19.52
N LEU A 65 -31.15 -5.63 18.43
CA LEU A 65 -31.79 -4.52 17.72
C LEU A 65 -32.91 -3.94 18.60
N LYS A 66 -32.94 -2.62 18.76
CA LYS A 66 -34.03 -1.95 19.49
C LYS A 66 -35.36 -2.21 18.79
N LYS A 67 -36.41 -2.47 19.58
CA LYS A 67 -37.74 -2.87 19.09
C LYS A 67 -38.36 -1.91 18.06
N GLU A 68 -38.06 -0.62 18.15
CA GLU A 68 -38.55 0.40 17.21
C GLU A 68 -37.98 0.29 15.79
N TYR A 69 -36.85 -0.41 15.61
CA TYR A 69 -36.23 -0.64 14.30
C TYR A 69 -36.52 -2.04 13.73
N GLN A 70 -37.22 -2.91 14.46
CA GLN A 70 -37.54 -4.26 13.98
C GLN A 70 -38.58 -4.22 12.84
N ILE A 71 -38.26 -4.89 11.72
CA ILE A 71 -39.17 -5.00 10.57
C ILE A 71 -40.18 -6.12 10.83
N GLN A 72 -41.46 -5.82 10.62
CA GLN A 72 -42.57 -6.75 10.77
C GLN A 72 -43.23 -7.02 9.41
N ASP A 73 -42.93 -8.18 8.81
CA ASP A 73 -43.43 -8.56 7.48
C ASP A 73 -44.62 -9.54 7.50
N GLY A 74 -45.02 -10.02 8.69
CA GLY A 74 -46.18 -10.91 8.90
C GLY A 74 -46.02 -12.34 8.35
N MET A 75 -44.85 -12.66 7.81
CA MET A 75 -44.50 -13.96 7.23
C MET A 75 -43.36 -14.63 8.00
N THR A 76 -42.55 -13.83 8.72
CA THR A 76 -41.43 -14.31 9.52
C THR A 76 -41.89 -14.74 10.92
N PRO A 77 -41.44 -15.89 11.45
CA PRO A 77 -41.70 -16.28 12.83
C PRO A 77 -41.11 -15.29 13.85
N ASP A 78 -41.89 -14.92 14.87
CA ASP A 78 -41.48 -14.03 15.97
C ASP A 78 -40.88 -14.79 17.17
N ASN A 79 -40.55 -16.07 17.01
CA ASN A 79 -40.07 -16.94 18.08
C ASN A 79 -38.55 -16.94 18.25
N ILE A 80 -37.81 -16.24 17.38
CA ILE A 80 -36.37 -16.07 17.46
C ILE A 80 -36.07 -14.59 17.65
N GLU A 81 -35.16 -14.31 18.58
CA GLU A 81 -34.61 -12.96 18.74
C GLU A 81 -33.10 -13.00 18.46
N PRO A 82 -32.65 -12.66 17.25
CA PRO A 82 -31.24 -12.65 16.90
C PRO A 82 -30.43 -11.67 17.76
N ARG A 83 -29.18 -12.03 18.03
CA ARG A 83 -28.19 -11.17 18.69
C ARG A 83 -27.09 -10.80 17.70
N PHE A 84 -26.45 -9.66 17.97
CA PHE A 84 -25.32 -9.15 17.21
C PHE A 84 -24.04 -9.23 18.04
N VAL A 85 -22.94 -9.62 17.39
CA VAL A 85 -21.57 -9.48 17.90
C VAL A 85 -20.79 -8.57 16.97
N VAL A 86 -19.94 -7.71 17.53
CA VAL A 86 -19.21 -6.73 16.75
C VAL A 86 -18.14 -7.42 15.92
N THR A 87 -18.27 -7.36 14.60
CA THR A 87 -17.32 -7.96 13.65
C THR A 87 -16.89 -6.98 12.58
N GLY A 88 -15.73 -7.21 11.97
CA GLY A 88 -15.22 -6.42 10.87
C GLY A 88 -14.11 -7.16 10.14
N GLU A 89 -14.08 -6.99 8.82
CA GLU A 89 -13.04 -7.56 7.98
C GLU A 89 -12.02 -6.48 7.62
N ILE A 90 -10.72 -6.83 7.68
CA ILE A 90 -9.63 -5.95 7.26
C ILE A 90 -8.83 -6.64 6.16
N SER A 91 -8.64 -5.93 5.05
CA SER A 91 -7.82 -6.40 3.93
C SER A 91 -6.38 -5.91 4.09
N SER A 92 -5.48 -6.83 4.39
CA SER A 92 -4.05 -6.55 4.53
C SER A 92 -3.32 -6.78 3.21
N ILE A 93 -2.80 -5.72 2.58
CA ILE A 93 -2.00 -5.78 1.34
C ILE A 93 -0.61 -5.20 1.57
N TYR A 94 0.39 -6.08 1.71
CA TYR A 94 1.74 -5.69 2.13
C TYR A 94 2.79 -6.56 1.46
N LYS A 95 4.07 -6.24 1.65
CA LYS A 95 5.19 -7.00 1.10
C LYS A 95 5.87 -7.79 2.22
N LYS A 96 5.99 -9.11 2.06
CA LYS A 96 6.67 -9.99 3.01
C LYS A 96 7.35 -11.13 2.28
N ASN A 97 8.61 -11.41 2.60
CA ASN A 97 9.44 -12.43 1.95
C ASN A 97 9.48 -12.23 0.41
N ASP A 98 9.70 -11.00 -0.05
CA ASP A 98 9.75 -10.59 -1.46
C ASP A 98 8.49 -10.85 -2.31
N LYS A 99 7.38 -11.23 -1.67
CA LYS A 99 6.07 -11.40 -2.29
C LYS A 99 5.07 -10.36 -1.77
N THR A 100 4.17 -9.94 -2.65
CA THR A 100 2.99 -9.16 -2.26
C THR A 100 1.99 -10.14 -1.65
N ARG A 101 1.61 -9.90 -0.39
CA ARG A 101 0.66 -10.71 0.36
C ARG A 101 -0.67 -9.97 0.41
N LYS A 102 -1.76 -10.72 0.21
CA LYS A 102 -3.13 -10.22 0.31
C LYS A 102 -3.90 -11.19 1.18
N VAL A 103 -4.30 -10.72 2.36
CA VAL A 103 -4.96 -11.58 3.35
C VAL A 103 -6.09 -10.78 3.97
N HIS A 104 -7.29 -11.35 3.91
CA HIS A 104 -8.44 -10.87 4.65
C HIS A 104 -8.45 -11.48 6.05
N ASN A 105 -8.77 -10.66 7.04
CA ASN A 105 -8.80 -11.07 8.44
C ASN A 105 -10.12 -10.63 9.05
N LEU A 106 -10.84 -11.58 9.62
CA LEU A 106 -12.04 -11.35 10.40
C LEU A 106 -11.66 -11.08 11.85
N LEU A 107 -12.09 -9.94 12.37
CA LEU A 107 -11.90 -9.53 13.75
C LEU A 107 -13.26 -9.53 14.45
N ILE A 108 -13.34 -10.17 15.62
CA ILE A 108 -14.55 -10.24 16.45
C ILE A 108 -14.25 -9.62 17.81
N LEU A 109 -14.97 -8.55 18.16
CA LEU A 109 -14.69 -7.71 19.32
C LEU A 109 -15.77 -7.87 20.40
N PRO A 110 -15.41 -7.72 21.68
CA PRO A 110 -16.35 -7.84 22.80
C PRO A 110 -17.37 -6.71 22.89
N GLY A 111 -17.13 -5.59 22.18
CA GLY A 111 -17.99 -4.42 22.23
C GLY A 111 -17.62 -3.33 21.23
N LEU A 112 -18.52 -2.36 21.10
CA LEU A 112 -18.34 -1.17 20.26
C LEU A 112 -17.27 -0.21 20.83
N GLU A 113 -16.97 -0.28 22.13
CA GLU A 113 -15.90 0.53 22.75
C GLU A 113 -14.51 0.05 22.31
N GLU A 114 -14.29 -1.26 22.24
CA GLU A 114 -13.09 -1.87 21.67
C GLU A 114 -12.99 -1.56 20.18
N ALA A 115 -14.10 -1.60 19.46
CA ALA A 115 -14.14 -1.22 18.05
C ALA A 115 -13.69 0.23 17.83
N ASP A 116 -14.12 1.18 18.69
CA ASP A 116 -13.66 2.56 18.64
C ASP A 116 -12.16 2.69 18.94
N ARG A 117 -11.65 1.96 19.95
CA ARG A 117 -10.21 1.97 20.32
C ARG A 117 -9.33 1.40 19.21
N LEU A 118 -9.69 0.24 18.66
CA LEU A 118 -8.97 -0.39 17.56
C LEU A 118 -9.03 0.48 16.31
N SER A 119 -10.21 0.99 15.95
CA SER A 119 -10.35 1.85 14.78
C SER A 119 -9.53 3.13 14.89
N ALA A 120 -9.46 3.74 16.08
CA ALA A 120 -8.61 4.92 16.30
C ALA A 120 -7.12 4.61 16.07
N ARG A 121 -6.66 3.39 16.40
CA ARG A 121 -5.28 2.95 16.13
C ARG A 121 -5.05 2.63 14.65
N LEU A 122 -6.03 2.02 13.97
CA LEU A 122 -5.93 1.73 12.54
C LEU A 122 -5.99 3.01 11.68
N GLU A 123 -6.71 4.03 12.14
CA GLU A 123 -6.76 5.35 11.51
C GLU A 123 -5.40 6.07 11.53
N GLU A 124 -4.52 5.76 12.51
CA GLU A 124 -3.13 6.23 12.53
C GLU A 124 -2.28 5.62 11.39
N ILE A 125 -2.75 4.53 10.78
CA ILE A 125 -2.00 3.70 9.82
C ILE A 125 -2.52 3.87 8.39
N GLY A 126 -3.84 3.93 8.20
CA GLY A 126 -4.46 4.01 6.88
C GLY A 126 -5.87 4.55 6.89
N ASN A 127 -6.45 4.70 5.70
CA ASN A 127 -7.79 5.23 5.55
C ASN A 127 -8.85 4.16 5.84
N ILE A 128 -9.63 4.39 6.90
CA ILE A 128 -10.77 3.53 7.30
C ILE A 128 -12.14 4.16 7.01
N HIS A 129 -12.19 5.32 6.36
CA HIS A 129 -13.41 6.10 6.13
C HIS A 129 -14.03 5.89 4.75
N SER A 130 -13.27 5.37 3.79
CA SER A 130 -13.74 5.22 2.41
C SER A 130 -14.52 3.94 2.16
N ASP A 131 -14.30 2.91 2.97
CA ASP A 131 -14.82 1.56 2.77
C ASP A 131 -15.07 0.88 4.12
N GLY A 132 -16.12 0.07 4.19
CA GLY A 132 -16.45 -0.80 5.32
C GLY A 132 -15.36 -1.84 5.61
N ARG A 133 -14.73 -2.35 4.54
CA ARG A 133 -13.57 -3.23 4.57
C ARG A 133 -12.33 -2.42 4.16
N PRO A 134 -11.63 -1.79 5.12
CA PRO A 134 -10.48 -0.97 4.80
C PRO A 134 -9.32 -1.83 4.28
N ILE A 135 -8.58 -1.26 3.31
CA ILE A 135 -7.35 -1.84 2.79
C ILE A 135 -6.19 -1.16 3.49
N LEU A 136 -5.43 -1.95 4.26
CA LEU A 136 -4.29 -1.47 5.01
C LEU A 136 -3.01 -2.08 4.46
N GLY A 137 -1.98 -1.24 4.35
CA GLY A 137 -0.61 -1.66 4.02
C GLY A 137 0.10 -2.44 5.12
N LEU A 138 -0.65 -3.07 6.03
CA LEU A 138 -0.18 -3.55 7.33
C LEU A 138 0.00 -5.07 7.31
N ASP A 139 1.12 -5.55 7.86
CA ASP A 139 1.38 -6.98 8.07
C ASP A 139 0.31 -7.60 8.97
N CYS A 140 -0.11 -8.83 8.70
CA CYS A 140 -1.09 -9.55 9.51
C CYS A 140 -0.60 -9.76 10.95
N ARG A 141 0.70 -10.00 11.16
CA ARG A 141 1.33 -10.11 12.48
C ARG A 141 1.16 -8.80 13.26
N ASP A 142 1.38 -7.66 12.60
CA ASP A 142 1.27 -6.34 13.20
C ASP A 142 -0.19 -5.95 13.48
N LEU A 143 -1.11 -6.31 12.58
CA LEU A 143 -2.54 -6.13 12.81
C LEU A 143 -3.02 -6.92 14.03
N LEU A 144 -2.55 -8.16 14.20
CA LEU A 144 -2.83 -8.98 15.36
C LEU A 144 -2.27 -8.34 16.64
N GLU A 145 -1.03 -7.83 16.62
CA GLU A 145 -0.44 -7.12 17.77
C GLU A 145 -1.29 -5.92 18.19
N ILE A 146 -1.69 -5.07 17.22
CA ILE A 146 -2.53 -3.90 17.49
C ILE A 146 -3.90 -4.31 18.06
N MET A 147 -4.50 -5.39 17.53
CA MET A 147 -5.75 -5.92 18.07
C MET A 147 -5.57 -6.35 19.53
N LEU A 148 -4.54 -7.15 19.83
CA LEU A 148 -4.28 -7.63 21.20
C LEU A 148 -3.96 -6.48 22.17
N GLU A 149 -3.29 -5.42 21.72
CA GLU A 149 -3.02 -4.21 22.52
C GLU A 149 -4.30 -3.42 22.85
N THR A 150 -5.28 -3.40 21.94
CA THR A 150 -6.49 -2.57 22.04
C THR A 150 -7.71 -3.31 22.60
N ALA A 151 -7.77 -4.62 22.33
CA ALA A 151 -8.83 -5.54 22.69
C ALA A 151 -8.19 -6.91 23.03
N GLU A 152 -7.72 -7.05 24.26
CA GLU A 152 -7.00 -8.26 24.74
C GLU A 152 -7.79 -9.56 24.52
N THR A 153 -9.12 -9.51 24.66
CA THR A 153 -10.01 -10.66 24.42
C THR A 153 -10.58 -10.70 23.01
N GLY A 154 -10.11 -9.86 22.08
CA GLY A 154 -10.50 -9.90 20.68
C GLY A 154 -10.16 -11.24 20.03
N ILE A 155 -11.00 -11.69 19.10
CA ILE A 155 -10.79 -12.93 18.34
C ILE A 155 -10.32 -12.54 16.95
N PHE A 156 -9.17 -13.09 16.55
CA PHE A 156 -8.59 -12.91 15.23
C PHE A 156 -8.71 -14.20 14.42
N VAL A 157 -9.33 -14.12 13.24
CA VAL A 157 -9.50 -15.27 12.35
C VAL A 157 -9.01 -14.90 10.95
N PRO A 158 -7.98 -15.58 10.40
CA PRO A 158 -7.67 -15.49 8.98
C PRO A 158 -8.90 -15.94 8.17
N ALA A 159 -9.44 -15.03 7.36
CA ALA A 159 -10.72 -15.23 6.68
C ALA A 159 -10.55 -16.05 5.39
N HIS A 160 -11.56 -16.87 5.06
CA HIS A 160 -11.69 -17.66 3.84
C HIS A 160 -10.35 -18.13 3.25
N ILE A 161 -9.60 -18.93 4.03
CA ILE A 161 -8.14 -19.12 3.93
C ILE A 161 -7.62 -19.69 2.61
N TRP A 162 -8.50 -20.18 1.73
CA TRP A 162 -8.14 -20.76 0.44
C TRP A 162 -8.46 -19.89 -0.77
N THR A 163 -9.27 -18.83 -0.63
CA THR A 163 -9.67 -17.99 -1.77
C THR A 163 -8.43 -17.51 -2.54
N PRO A 164 -8.30 -17.76 -3.86
CA PRO A 164 -7.01 -17.64 -4.54
C PRO A 164 -6.29 -16.29 -4.36
N HIS A 165 -7.05 -15.20 -4.28
CA HIS A 165 -6.54 -13.82 -4.37
C HIS A 165 -6.32 -13.11 -3.02
N PHE A 166 -7.18 -13.37 -2.03
CA PHE A 166 -7.26 -12.57 -0.80
C PHE A 166 -7.23 -13.45 0.44
N ALA A 167 -6.50 -14.55 0.39
CA ALA A 167 -6.44 -15.50 1.49
C ALA A 167 -5.01 -15.90 1.82
N MET A 168 -4.82 -16.36 3.05
CA MET A 168 -3.50 -16.77 3.55
C MET A 168 -2.87 -17.87 2.67
N PHE A 169 -3.58 -18.97 2.41
CA PHE A 169 -3.11 -20.08 1.57
C PHE A 169 -3.48 -19.96 0.10
N GLY A 170 -4.17 -18.88 -0.29
CA GLY A 170 -4.59 -18.64 -1.67
C GLY A 170 -3.40 -18.70 -2.65
N ALA A 171 -3.63 -19.25 -3.84
CA ALA A 171 -2.58 -19.52 -4.84
C ALA A 171 -1.75 -18.27 -5.23
N PHE A 172 -2.32 -17.06 -5.11
CA PHE A 172 -1.61 -15.81 -5.43
C PHE A 172 -0.97 -15.13 -4.20
N SER A 173 -1.51 -15.32 -3.00
CA SER A 173 -0.89 -14.80 -1.76
C SER A 173 0.30 -15.68 -1.36
N GLY A 174 0.12 -17.01 -1.36
CA GLY A 174 1.18 -18.01 -1.38
C GLY A 174 1.95 -18.21 -0.07
N PHE A 175 1.33 -18.08 1.11
CA PHE A 175 1.89 -18.67 2.32
C PHE A 175 1.66 -20.19 2.28
N ASP A 176 2.60 -20.95 2.84
CA ASP A 176 2.47 -22.41 2.95
C ASP A 176 2.15 -22.84 4.40
N THR A 177 2.35 -21.94 5.38
CA THR A 177 2.05 -22.18 6.80
C THR A 177 1.50 -20.92 7.48
N VAL A 178 0.81 -21.10 8.61
CA VAL A 178 0.31 -19.96 9.42
C VAL A 178 1.48 -19.22 10.09
N GLU A 179 2.54 -19.94 10.46
CA GLU A 179 3.77 -19.42 11.04
C GLU A 179 4.46 -18.37 10.17
N GLU A 180 4.46 -18.56 8.84
CA GLU A 180 5.03 -17.56 7.93
C GLU A 180 4.24 -16.24 7.92
N CYS A 181 2.94 -16.30 8.22
CA CYS A 181 2.06 -15.15 8.24
C CYS A 181 2.20 -14.38 9.57
N PHE A 182 2.08 -15.07 10.71
CA PHE A 182 1.96 -14.47 12.04
C PHE A 182 3.22 -14.53 12.90
N GLU A 183 4.26 -15.26 12.48
CA GLU A 183 5.56 -15.35 13.16
C GLU A 183 5.44 -15.66 14.66
N ASP A 184 5.98 -14.79 15.52
CA ASP A 184 5.99 -14.91 16.98
C ASP A 184 4.59 -14.90 17.60
N LEU A 185 3.60 -14.32 16.91
CA LEU A 185 2.22 -14.23 17.37
C LEU A 185 1.31 -15.35 16.87
N THR A 186 1.85 -16.32 16.12
CA THR A 186 1.13 -17.53 15.70
C THR A 186 0.39 -18.25 16.84
N PRO A 187 0.93 -18.35 18.09
CA PRO A 187 0.23 -18.98 19.20
C PRO A 187 -1.09 -18.32 19.62
N TYR A 188 -1.38 -17.10 19.14
CA TYR A 188 -2.64 -16.37 19.39
C TYR A 188 -3.68 -16.58 18.29
N ILE A 189 -3.37 -17.35 17.25
CA ILE A 189 -4.34 -17.77 16.24
C ILE A 189 -4.87 -19.14 16.65
N HIS A 190 -6.18 -19.24 16.82
CA HIS A 190 -6.85 -20.45 17.31
C HIS A 190 -7.90 -21.00 16.36
N ALA A 191 -8.36 -20.20 15.39
CA ALA A 191 -9.32 -20.61 14.38
C ALA A 191 -8.97 -20.05 13.01
N VAL A 192 -9.48 -20.70 11.98
CA VAL A 192 -9.41 -20.28 10.58
C VAL A 192 -10.79 -20.43 9.94
N GLU A 193 -11.12 -19.50 9.05
CA GLU A 193 -12.36 -19.59 8.28
C GLU A 193 -12.13 -20.27 6.94
N THR A 194 -12.89 -21.33 6.64
CA THR A 194 -12.76 -22.13 5.41
C THR A 194 -13.15 -21.34 4.16
N GLY A 195 -14.32 -20.71 4.19
CA GLY A 195 -14.94 -19.96 3.11
C GLY A 195 -15.59 -20.83 2.03
N LEU A 196 -16.43 -20.19 1.19
CA LEU A 196 -17.40 -20.76 0.23
C LEU A 196 -16.86 -21.68 -0.88
N SER A 197 -15.59 -22.06 -0.86
CA SER A 197 -14.97 -22.95 -1.87
C SER A 197 -14.14 -24.07 -1.26
N SER A 198 -14.18 -24.22 0.07
CA SER A 198 -13.57 -25.34 0.79
C SER A 198 -14.47 -25.79 1.94
N ASP A 199 -14.37 -27.05 2.33
CA ASP A 199 -15.13 -27.62 3.43
C ASP A 199 -14.21 -28.33 4.46
N PRO A 200 -14.73 -28.81 5.60
CA PRO A 200 -13.91 -29.50 6.58
C PRO A 200 -13.19 -30.75 6.03
N PRO A 201 -13.81 -31.65 5.22
CA PRO A 201 -13.10 -32.75 4.56
C PRO A 201 -11.87 -32.34 3.77
N MET A 202 -11.93 -31.26 2.98
CA MET A 202 -10.77 -30.73 2.27
C MET A 202 -9.66 -30.29 3.24
N ASN A 203 -10.03 -29.58 4.31
CA ASN A 203 -9.09 -29.04 5.30
C ASN A 203 -8.46 -30.13 6.18
N TRP A 204 -9.17 -31.22 6.50
CA TRP A 204 -8.62 -32.35 7.28
C TRP A 204 -7.45 -33.05 6.59
N ARG A 205 -7.28 -32.83 5.29
CA ARG A 205 -6.17 -33.38 4.51
C ARG A 205 -4.84 -32.67 4.76
N VAL A 206 -4.86 -31.52 5.43
CA VAL A 206 -3.69 -30.68 5.73
C VAL A 206 -3.41 -30.73 7.24
N SER A 207 -2.47 -31.57 7.66
CA SER A 207 -2.21 -31.78 9.10
C SER A 207 -1.80 -30.53 9.86
N ALA A 208 -1.20 -29.54 9.19
CA ALA A 208 -0.85 -28.26 9.78
C ALA A 208 -2.08 -27.50 10.33
N LEU A 209 -3.29 -27.81 9.85
CA LEU A 209 -4.54 -27.19 10.30
C LEU A 209 -5.15 -27.85 11.53
N ASP A 210 -4.66 -29.03 11.96
CA ASP A 210 -5.27 -29.82 13.03
C ASP A 210 -5.39 -29.10 14.38
N ARG A 211 -4.53 -28.12 14.64
CA ARG A 211 -4.52 -27.36 15.89
C ARG A 211 -5.51 -26.20 15.91
N TYR A 212 -6.12 -25.87 14.77
CA TYR A 212 -7.04 -24.75 14.63
C TYR A 212 -8.48 -25.23 14.58
N GLN A 213 -9.39 -24.42 15.09
CA GLN A 213 -10.81 -24.62 14.90
C GLN A 213 -11.19 -24.18 13.48
N LEU A 214 -11.90 -25.04 12.76
CA LEU A 214 -12.49 -24.70 11.47
C LEU A 214 -13.84 -24.05 11.75
N ILE A 215 -13.99 -22.80 11.33
CA ILE A 215 -15.26 -22.09 11.34
C ILE A 215 -15.68 -21.76 9.91
N SER A 216 -16.99 -21.63 9.70
CA SER A 216 -17.56 -21.38 8.37
C SER A 216 -18.58 -20.25 8.48
N ASN A 217 -18.51 -19.27 7.59
CA ASN A 217 -19.34 -18.06 7.64
C ASN A 217 -19.72 -17.62 6.22
N SER A 218 -20.87 -16.97 6.11
CA SER A 218 -21.49 -16.79 4.80
C SER A 218 -20.82 -15.78 3.87
N ASP A 219 -19.89 -14.95 4.37
CA ASP A 219 -19.32 -13.79 3.68
C ASP A 219 -20.45 -12.97 3.00
N ALA A 220 -21.48 -12.66 3.79
CA ALA A 220 -22.72 -12.10 3.27
C ALA A 220 -22.55 -10.64 2.82
N HIS A 221 -22.66 -10.43 1.52
CA HIS A 221 -22.74 -9.09 0.90
C HIS A 221 -24.18 -8.59 0.76
N SER A 222 -25.17 -9.41 1.11
CA SER A 222 -26.58 -9.03 1.21
C SER A 222 -27.30 -9.86 2.27
N PRO A 223 -28.34 -9.32 2.94
CA PRO A 223 -29.05 -10.04 3.98
C PRO A 223 -29.62 -11.40 3.55
N GLY A 224 -30.07 -11.51 2.29
CA GLY A 224 -30.59 -12.77 1.74
C GLY A 224 -29.56 -13.90 1.61
N LYS A 225 -28.26 -13.57 1.69
CA LYS A 225 -27.15 -14.52 1.60
C LYS A 225 -26.61 -14.96 2.97
N LEU A 226 -27.18 -14.48 4.07
CA LEU A 226 -26.90 -14.99 5.42
C LEU A 226 -27.17 -16.49 5.52
N GLY A 227 -26.33 -17.20 6.27
CA GLY A 227 -26.49 -18.62 6.56
C GLY A 227 -26.21 -19.56 5.37
N ARG A 228 -25.54 -19.09 4.32
CA ARG A 228 -24.94 -20.01 3.32
C ARG A 228 -23.91 -20.92 3.96
N GLU A 229 -23.14 -20.36 4.90
CA GLU A 229 -22.32 -21.07 5.85
C GLU A 229 -22.63 -20.51 7.24
N ALA A 230 -22.51 -21.35 8.26
CA ALA A 230 -22.70 -20.96 9.64
C ALA A 230 -22.03 -21.95 10.59
N ASN A 231 -22.04 -21.64 11.88
CA ASN A 231 -21.44 -22.48 12.92
C ASN A 231 -22.52 -22.97 13.89
N LEU A 232 -22.34 -24.20 14.39
CA LEU A 232 -23.19 -24.81 15.41
C LEU A 232 -22.51 -24.69 16.77
N MET A 233 -23.10 -23.91 17.66
CA MET A 233 -22.53 -23.57 18.95
C MET A 233 -23.38 -24.15 20.09
N ASP A 234 -22.79 -24.91 21.00
CA ASP A 234 -23.39 -25.36 22.25
C ASP A 234 -22.73 -24.69 23.47
N THR A 235 -22.87 -23.37 23.51
CA THR A 235 -22.44 -22.53 24.63
C THR A 235 -23.60 -21.69 25.15
N GLU A 236 -23.39 -20.97 26.24
CA GLU A 236 -24.22 -19.82 26.56
C GLU A 236 -24.15 -18.81 25.40
N LEU A 237 -25.29 -18.17 25.09
CA LEU A 237 -25.38 -17.12 24.06
C LEU A 237 -24.79 -15.82 24.64
N SER A 238 -23.47 -15.74 24.70
CA SER A 238 -22.69 -14.62 25.22
C SER A 238 -21.38 -14.50 24.44
N TYR A 239 -20.72 -13.33 24.52
CA TYR A 239 -19.40 -13.16 23.92
C TYR A 239 -18.36 -14.11 24.53
N GLU A 240 -18.41 -14.32 25.86
CA GLU A 240 -17.52 -15.25 26.56
C GLU A 240 -17.71 -16.70 26.06
N GLY A 241 -18.96 -17.13 25.84
CA GLY A 241 -19.28 -18.43 25.26
C GLY A 241 -18.69 -18.57 23.85
N LEU A 242 -18.91 -17.57 22.99
CA LEU A 242 -18.34 -17.52 21.64
C LEU A 242 -16.80 -17.56 21.67
N TRP A 243 -16.19 -16.73 22.51
CA TRP A 243 -14.75 -16.66 22.68
C TRP A 243 -14.19 -18.01 23.08
N LYS A 244 -14.79 -18.67 24.08
CA LYS A 244 -14.35 -20.00 24.52
C LYS A 244 -14.46 -21.03 23.40
N ALA A 245 -15.57 -21.04 22.65
CA ALA A 245 -15.79 -21.96 21.54
C ALA A 245 -14.74 -21.80 20.44
N ILE A 246 -14.43 -20.57 20.03
CA ILE A 246 -13.46 -20.32 18.95
C ILE A 246 -12.01 -20.55 19.42
N GLN A 247 -11.67 -20.12 20.63
CA GLN A 247 -10.29 -20.18 21.14
C GLN A 247 -9.87 -21.59 21.60
N THR A 248 -10.83 -22.39 22.10
CA THR A 248 -10.54 -23.71 22.69
C THR A 248 -11.20 -24.88 21.95
N GLY A 249 -12.21 -24.60 21.12
CA GLY A 249 -13.07 -25.61 20.51
C GLY A 249 -14.19 -26.12 21.43
N GLU A 250 -14.21 -25.78 22.73
CA GLU A 250 -15.24 -26.25 23.66
C GLU A 250 -16.58 -25.56 23.38
N GLY A 251 -17.58 -26.33 22.95
CA GLY A 251 -18.89 -25.83 22.54
C GLY A 251 -19.02 -25.50 21.06
N LEU A 252 -17.98 -25.66 20.23
CA LEU A 252 -18.13 -25.65 18.77
C LEU A 252 -18.45 -27.07 18.29
N GLU A 253 -19.71 -27.35 17.97
CA GLU A 253 -20.17 -28.72 17.66
C GLU A 253 -20.00 -29.11 16.19
N GLY A 254 -20.00 -28.13 15.30
CA GLY A 254 -19.88 -28.36 13.88
C GLY A 254 -20.17 -27.11 13.05
N THR A 255 -20.24 -27.29 11.74
CA THR A 255 -20.49 -26.21 10.78
C THR A 255 -21.62 -26.58 9.81
N ILE A 256 -22.30 -25.56 9.31
CA ILE A 256 -23.19 -25.65 8.15
C ILE A 256 -22.39 -25.13 6.97
N GLU A 257 -22.27 -25.93 5.93
CA GLU A 257 -21.39 -25.68 4.79
C GLU A 257 -22.18 -25.36 3.53
N PHE A 258 -21.66 -24.42 2.76
CA PHE A 258 -22.00 -24.27 1.35
C PHE A 258 -21.31 -25.40 0.58
N PHE A 259 -21.93 -25.93 -0.47
CA PHE A 259 -21.25 -26.91 -1.31
C PHE A 259 -20.02 -26.26 -1.96
N PRO A 260 -18.79 -26.73 -1.69
CA PRO A 260 -17.60 -26.06 -2.20
C PRO A 260 -17.58 -26.06 -3.73
N GLU A 261 -18.19 -27.06 -4.38
CA GLU A 261 -18.34 -27.14 -5.83
C GLU A 261 -19.18 -26.01 -6.43
N GLU A 262 -20.12 -25.41 -5.69
CA GLU A 262 -20.82 -24.21 -6.16
C GLU A 262 -19.90 -22.99 -6.16
N GLY A 263 -18.85 -23.01 -5.36
CA GLY A 263 -17.83 -21.96 -5.28
C GLY A 263 -17.23 -21.61 -6.64
N LYS A 264 -17.02 -20.31 -6.88
CA LYS A 264 -16.54 -19.77 -8.16
C LYS A 264 -15.17 -20.28 -8.62
N TYR A 265 -14.37 -20.79 -7.70
CA TYR A 265 -12.97 -21.14 -7.92
C TYR A 265 -12.64 -22.51 -7.32
N HIS A 266 -13.62 -23.41 -7.23
CA HIS A 266 -13.38 -24.72 -6.65
C HIS A 266 -12.37 -25.52 -7.49
N TYR A 267 -12.66 -25.68 -8.78
CA TYR A 267 -11.80 -26.40 -9.73
C TYR A 267 -10.93 -25.45 -10.55
N ASP A 268 -9.89 -26.03 -11.16
CA ASP A 268 -9.07 -25.32 -12.12
C ASP A 268 -9.89 -25.06 -13.39
N GLY A 269 -9.60 -23.96 -14.07
CA GLY A 269 -10.27 -23.77 -15.34
C GLY A 269 -9.85 -22.60 -16.18
N HIS A 270 -10.54 -22.48 -17.30
CA HIS A 270 -10.40 -21.39 -18.24
C HIS A 270 -11.77 -21.07 -18.83
N ARG A 271 -12.39 -20.02 -18.28
CA ARG A 271 -13.75 -19.58 -18.55
C ARG A 271 -14.04 -19.38 -20.04
N LYS A 272 -13.12 -18.73 -20.75
CA LYS A 272 -13.25 -18.44 -22.19
C LYS A 272 -13.39 -19.68 -23.07
N CYS A 273 -12.80 -20.78 -22.64
CA CYS A 273 -12.88 -22.05 -23.35
C CYS A 273 -13.88 -23.01 -22.70
N HIS A 274 -14.63 -22.55 -21.69
CA HIS A 274 -15.55 -23.37 -20.89
C HIS A 274 -14.91 -24.66 -20.38
N LEU A 275 -13.65 -24.58 -19.98
CA LEU A 275 -12.86 -25.73 -19.52
C LEU A 275 -12.78 -25.74 -18.00
N CYS A 276 -13.27 -26.82 -17.38
CA CYS A 276 -13.22 -27.07 -15.94
C CYS A 276 -12.48 -28.38 -15.71
N PHE A 277 -11.37 -28.35 -14.97
CA PHE A 277 -10.49 -29.49 -14.72
C PHE A 277 -10.30 -29.72 -13.23
N SER A 278 -10.27 -31.01 -12.86
CA SER A 278 -9.73 -31.43 -11.58
C SER A 278 -8.21 -31.18 -11.53
N PRO A 279 -7.60 -31.10 -10.33
CA PRO A 279 -6.15 -30.90 -10.19
C PRO A 279 -5.31 -31.97 -10.93
N ALA A 280 -5.79 -33.22 -10.94
CA ALA A 280 -5.15 -34.32 -11.66
C ALA A 280 -5.12 -34.07 -13.18
N GLN A 281 -6.25 -33.65 -13.75
CA GLN A 281 -6.34 -33.29 -15.18
C GLN A 281 -5.45 -32.09 -15.51
N THR A 282 -5.43 -31.06 -14.66
CA THR A 282 -4.54 -29.90 -14.85
C THR A 282 -3.06 -30.30 -14.89
N LYS A 283 -2.64 -31.24 -14.03
CA LYS A 283 -1.27 -31.79 -14.04
C LYS A 283 -0.96 -32.52 -15.36
N GLU A 284 -1.90 -33.28 -15.91
CA GLU A 284 -1.74 -33.97 -17.21
C GLU A 284 -1.49 -32.97 -18.36
N TYR A 285 -2.17 -31.82 -18.35
CA TYR A 285 -2.00 -30.75 -19.35
C TYR A 285 -0.95 -29.70 -18.97
N GLN A 286 -0.07 -30.00 -17.99
CA GLN A 286 1.01 -29.11 -17.54
C GLN A 286 0.54 -27.70 -17.17
N GLY A 287 -0.64 -27.58 -16.56
CA GLY A 287 -1.22 -26.30 -16.15
C GLY A 287 -1.68 -25.40 -17.29
N ARG A 288 -1.86 -25.94 -18.50
CA ARG A 288 -2.26 -25.18 -19.70
C ARG A 288 -3.57 -25.68 -20.29
N CYS A 289 -4.37 -24.75 -20.80
CA CYS A 289 -5.60 -25.02 -21.52
C CYS A 289 -5.28 -25.73 -22.85
N PRO A 290 -5.84 -26.92 -23.12
CA PRO A 290 -5.60 -27.63 -24.38
C PRO A 290 -6.24 -26.94 -25.59
N VAL A 291 -7.20 -26.04 -25.37
CA VAL A 291 -7.92 -25.34 -26.44
C VAL A 291 -7.13 -24.14 -26.96
N CYS A 292 -6.54 -23.34 -26.07
CA CYS A 292 -5.90 -22.07 -26.45
C CYS A 292 -4.42 -21.95 -26.04
N GLY A 293 -3.86 -22.93 -25.32
CA GLY A 293 -2.46 -22.97 -24.86
C GLY A 293 -2.12 -22.03 -23.69
N ARG A 294 -3.06 -21.21 -23.22
CA ARG A 294 -2.88 -20.31 -22.06
C ARG A 294 -2.87 -21.08 -20.74
N LYS A 295 -2.27 -20.52 -19.69
CA LYS A 295 -2.30 -21.12 -18.35
C LYS A 295 -3.74 -21.19 -17.80
N LEU A 296 -4.03 -22.24 -17.05
CA LEU A 296 -5.29 -22.41 -16.32
C LEU A 296 -5.27 -21.58 -15.02
N THR A 297 -6.43 -21.09 -14.63
CA THR A 297 -6.67 -20.53 -13.28
C THR A 297 -6.63 -21.69 -12.29
N ILE A 298 -5.77 -21.60 -11.28
CA ILE A 298 -5.67 -22.61 -10.23
C ILE A 298 -6.79 -22.40 -9.23
N GLY A 299 -7.59 -23.45 -9.03
CA GLY A 299 -8.70 -23.51 -8.09
C GLY A 299 -8.26 -23.87 -6.67
N VAL A 300 -9.23 -23.79 -5.76
CA VAL A 300 -9.05 -24.08 -4.33
C VAL A 300 -8.67 -25.54 -4.10
N GLU A 301 -9.34 -26.48 -4.77
CA GLU A 301 -9.06 -27.92 -4.63
C GLU A 301 -7.61 -28.25 -5.00
N HIS A 302 -7.06 -27.61 -6.04
CA HIS A 302 -5.66 -27.79 -6.43
C HIS A 302 -4.72 -27.27 -5.35
N ARG A 303 -5.00 -26.09 -4.80
CA ARG A 303 -4.14 -25.51 -3.77
C ARG A 303 -4.19 -26.32 -2.46
N VAL A 304 -5.34 -26.88 -2.12
CA VAL A 304 -5.46 -27.85 -1.02
C VAL A 304 -4.63 -29.10 -1.32
N GLU A 305 -4.74 -29.67 -2.52
CA GLU A 305 -3.96 -30.84 -2.96
C GLU A 305 -2.44 -30.61 -2.88
N GLU A 306 -1.97 -29.39 -3.15
CA GLU A 306 -0.54 -29.03 -3.04
C GLU A 306 -0.03 -29.06 -1.59
N LEU A 307 -0.86 -28.65 -0.64
CA LEU A 307 -0.50 -28.57 0.78
C LEU A 307 -0.91 -29.81 1.57
N ALA A 308 -1.79 -30.65 1.03
CA ALA A 308 -2.30 -31.85 1.66
C ALA A 308 -1.19 -32.89 1.86
N ASP A 309 -1.10 -33.42 3.08
CA ASP A 309 -0.19 -34.50 3.45
C ASP A 309 -0.95 -35.82 3.75
N ARG A 310 -2.27 -35.82 3.53
CA ARG A 310 -3.17 -36.95 3.74
C ARG A 310 -4.04 -37.19 2.49
N PRO A 311 -4.47 -38.44 2.25
CA PRO A 311 -5.27 -38.79 1.09
C PRO A 311 -6.67 -38.18 1.12
N GLU A 312 -7.28 -38.06 -0.05
CA GLU A 312 -8.69 -37.69 -0.20
C GLU A 312 -9.61 -38.65 0.58
N GLY A 313 -10.65 -38.11 1.21
CA GLY A 313 -11.58 -38.89 2.05
C GLY A 313 -11.05 -39.23 3.44
N PHE A 314 -9.91 -38.69 3.86
CA PHE A 314 -9.42 -38.82 5.24
C PHE A 314 -10.38 -38.16 6.24
N ILE A 315 -10.78 -38.89 7.28
CA ILE A 315 -11.61 -38.38 8.38
C ILE A 315 -10.80 -38.46 9.67
N ARG A 316 -10.75 -37.34 10.40
CA ARG A 316 -10.03 -37.24 11.67
C ARG A 316 -10.80 -37.96 12.79
N GLU A 317 -10.08 -38.56 13.76
CA GLU A 317 -10.69 -39.28 14.89
C GLU A 317 -11.67 -38.42 15.71
N ASN A 318 -11.39 -37.12 15.85
CA ASN A 318 -12.23 -36.14 16.53
C ASN A 318 -12.80 -35.10 15.55
N ALA A 319 -13.12 -35.51 14.32
CA ALA A 319 -13.75 -34.63 13.35
C ALA A 319 -15.09 -34.12 13.88
N ARG A 320 -15.25 -32.79 13.89
CA ARG A 320 -16.54 -32.15 14.18
C ARG A 320 -17.52 -32.45 13.05
N ALA A 321 -18.82 -32.44 13.37
CA ALA A 321 -19.85 -32.67 12.38
C ALA A 321 -19.91 -31.50 11.39
N PHE A 322 -20.33 -31.77 10.16
CA PHE A 322 -20.66 -30.73 9.19
C PHE A 322 -21.89 -31.13 8.40
N GLU A 323 -22.65 -30.14 7.92
CA GLU A 323 -23.86 -30.35 7.13
C GLU A 323 -23.82 -29.47 5.88
N SER A 324 -23.76 -30.06 4.68
CA SER A 324 -23.84 -29.29 3.42
C SER A 324 -25.29 -29.00 3.06
N LEU A 325 -25.67 -27.72 3.03
CA LEU A 325 -27.03 -27.29 2.76
C LEU A 325 -27.11 -26.36 1.53
N MET A 326 -28.31 -26.27 0.96
CA MET A 326 -28.65 -25.34 -0.10
C MET A 326 -29.72 -24.37 0.44
N PRO A 327 -29.66 -23.07 0.08
CA PRO A 327 -30.71 -22.11 0.44
C PRO A 327 -32.10 -22.62 0.04
N LEU A 328 -33.08 -22.55 0.95
CA LEU A 328 -34.43 -23.07 0.70
C LEU A 328 -35.11 -22.47 -0.54
N PRO A 329 -34.99 -21.16 -0.86
CA PRO A 329 -35.51 -20.61 -2.11
C PRO A 329 -34.93 -21.27 -3.37
N GLU A 330 -33.67 -21.69 -3.35
CA GLU A 330 -33.01 -22.36 -4.48
C GLU A 330 -33.53 -23.81 -4.62
N LEU A 331 -33.78 -24.50 -3.51
CA LEU A 331 -34.42 -25.82 -3.51
C LEU A 331 -35.87 -25.74 -4.05
N ILE A 332 -36.66 -24.76 -3.58
CA ILE A 332 -38.02 -24.53 -4.06
C ILE A 332 -38.03 -24.24 -5.57
N ALA A 333 -37.08 -23.43 -6.03
CA ALA A 333 -36.90 -23.13 -7.45
C ALA A 333 -36.65 -24.40 -8.27
N GLN A 334 -35.72 -25.26 -7.84
CA GLN A 334 -35.44 -26.54 -8.52
C GLN A 334 -36.66 -27.48 -8.51
N ALA A 335 -37.37 -27.58 -7.40
CA ALA A 335 -38.54 -28.46 -7.25
C ALA A 335 -39.76 -27.98 -8.07
N THR A 336 -39.90 -26.67 -8.29
CA THR A 336 -41.08 -26.08 -8.95
C THR A 336 -40.83 -25.61 -10.37
N GLY A 337 -39.58 -25.66 -10.85
CA GLY A 337 -39.19 -25.17 -12.18
C GLY A 337 -39.25 -23.64 -12.33
N HIS A 338 -39.28 -22.88 -11.23
CA HIS A 338 -39.24 -21.41 -11.23
C HIS A 338 -37.84 -20.91 -10.84
N SER A 339 -37.59 -19.60 -10.91
CA SER A 339 -36.36 -19.00 -10.37
C SER A 339 -36.48 -18.71 -8.87
N ALA A 340 -35.36 -18.73 -8.15
CA ALA A 340 -35.31 -18.52 -6.69
C ALA A 340 -35.87 -17.16 -6.25
N GLY A 341 -35.71 -16.12 -7.07
CA GLY A 341 -36.29 -14.78 -6.83
C GLY A 341 -37.67 -14.56 -7.48
N SER A 342 -38.37 -15.62 -7.90
CA SER A 342 -39.72 -15.46 -8.47
C SER A 342 -40.74 -15.20 -7.35
N ALA A 343 -41.72 -14.33 -7.62
CA ALA A 343 -42.80 -14.03 -6.66
C ALA A 343 -43.54 -15.28 -6.16
N LYS A 344 -43.62 -16.33 -6.99
CA LYS A 344 -44.19 -17.63 -6.59
C LYS A 344 -43.31 -18.36 -5.57
N THR A 345 -41.99 -18.37 -5.80
CA THR A 345 -41.02 -18.99 -4.88
C THR A 345 -40.95 -18.23 -3.56
N GLU A 346 -40.90 -16.89 -3.61
CA GLU A 346 -40.90 -16.05 -2.42
C GLU A 346 -42.17 -16.22 -1.57
N ARG A 347 -43.34 -16.31 -2.23
CA ARG A 347 -44.61 -16.57 -1.53
C ARG A 347 -44.61 -17.94 -0.84
N LEU A 348 -44.19 -19.00 -1.56
CA LEU A 348 -44.15 -20.35 -1.00
C LEU A 348 -43.12 -20.44 0.14
N TYR A 349 -41.95 -19.82 -0.03
CA TYR A 349 -40.94 -19.69 1.01
C TYR A 349 -41.53 -19.05 2.27
N GLY A 350 -42.19 -17.89 2.13
CA GLY A 350 -42.83 -17.23 3.26
C GLY A 350 -43.97 -18.03 3.91
N GLU A 351 -44.77 -18.76 3.12
CA GLU A 351 -45.81 -19.67 3.63
C GLU A 351 -45.20 -20.82 4.45
N MET A 352 -44.09 -21.40 3.98
CA MET A 352 -43.34 -22.42 4.70
C MET A 352 -42.76 -21.86 6.00
N LEU A 353 -42.14 -20.68 5.96
CA LEU A 353 -41.59 -20.04 7.16
C LEU A 353 -42.66 -19.86 8.25
N LYS A 354 -43.84 -19.39 7.86
CA LYS A 354 -44.95 -19.14 8.77
C LYS A 354 -45.54 -20.41 9.41
N THR A 355 -45.50 -21.55 8.70
CA THR A 355 -46.19 -22.78 9.10
C THR A 355 -45.26 -23.82 9.70
N LEU A 356 -44.05 -23.95 9.17
CA LEU A 356 -43.06 -24.96 9.53
C LEU A 356 -41.92 -24.38 10.38
N GLY A 357 -41.76 -23.05 10.41
CA GLY A 357 -40.72 -22.36 11.17
C GLY A 357 -39.57 -21.86 10.29
N PRO A 358 -38.49 -21.34 10.89
CA PRO A 358 -37.35 -20.75 10.18
C PRO A 358 -36.66 -21.71 9.19
N GLU A 359 -35.91 -21.17 8.24
CA GLU A 359 -35.29 -21.94 7.14
C GLU A 359 -34.43 -23.11 7.62
N PHE A 360 -33.55 -22.91 8.60
CA PHE A 360 -32.72 -23.99 9.13
C PHE A 360 -33.53 -25.07 9.86
N GLU A 361 -34.66 -24.70 10.48
CA GLU A 361 -35.56 -25.69 11.08
C GLU A 361 -36.19 -26.55 9.98
N ILE A 362 -36.64 -25.94 8.89
CA ILE A 362 -37.20 -26.64 7.73
C ILE A 362 -36.14 -27.56 7.09
N LEU A 363 -34.94 -27.04 6.84
CA LEU A 363 -33.90 -27.78 6.12
C LEU A 363 -33.32 -28.93 6.95
N ARG A 364 -33.24 -28.80 8.28
CA ARG A 364 -32.51 -29.74 9.14
C ARG A 364 -33.41 -30.68 9.95
N ASN A 365 -34.45 -30.12 10.57
CA ASN A 365 -35.16 -30.80 11.66
C ASN A 365 -36.61 -31.16 11.32
N ALA A 366 -37.32 -30.33 10.55
CA ALA A 366 -38.73 -30.52 10.26
C ALA A 366 -38.98 -31.91 9.60
N PRO A 367 -40.01 -32.66 10.02
CA PRO A 367 -40.35 -33.94 9.41
C PRO A 367 -40.66 -33.78 7.92
N VAL A 368 -40.14 -34.69 7.09
CA VAL A 368 -40.33 -34.64 5.63
C VAL A 368 -41.82 -34.75 5.29
N GLU A 369 -42.60 -35.51 6.07
CA GLU A 369 -44.04 -35.67 5.89
C GLU A 369 -44.81 -34.35 6.07
N ASP A 370 -44.40 -33.52 7.03
CA ASP A 370 -45.03 -32.22 7.28
C ASP A 370 -44.66 -31.22 6.19
N ILE A 371 -43.41 -31.24 5.72
CA ILE A 371 -42.97 -30.47 4.56
C ILE A 371 -43.77 -30.87 3.31
N GLN A 372 -43.94 -32.17 3.06
CA GLN A 372 -44.68 -32.67 1.89
C GLN A 372 -46.15 -32.25 1.93
N ARG A 373 -46.79 -32.27 3.11
CA ARG A 373 -48.17 -31.81 3.29
C ARG A 373 -48.32 -30.32 2.98
N GLN A 374 -47.34 -29.51 3.37
CA GLN A 374 -47.43 -28.05 3.26
C GLN A 374 -46.95 -27.52 1.91
N ALA A 375 -45.85 -28.05 1.37
CA ALA A 375 -45.16 -27.52 0.20
C ALA A 375 -45.17 -28.48 -1.01
N GLY A 376 -45.63 -29.71 -0.84
CA GLY A 376 -45.73 -30.71 -1.90
C GLY A 376 -44.58 -31.73 -1.91
N TYR A 377 -44.80 -32.83 -2.63
CA TYR A 377 -43.93 -34.00 -2.64
C TYR A 377 -42.48 -33.67 -3.05
N PHE A 378 -42.30 -32.96 -4.17
CA PHE A 378 -40.96 -32.66 -4.70
C PHE A 378 -40.12 -31.82 -3.73
N ILE A 379 -40.70 -30.86 -3.00
CA ILE A 379 -39.93 -30.08 -2.02
C ILE A 379 -39.48 -30.95 -0.84
N GLY A 380 -40.38 -31.82 -0.33
CA GLY A 380 -40.01 -32.76 0.73
C GLY A 380 -38.96 -33.79 0.28
N GLU A 381 -39.08 -34.32 -0.93
CA GLU A 381 -38.08 -35.23 -1.52
C GLU A 381 -36.75 -34.53 -1.76
N GLY A 382 -36.75 -33.27 -2.21
CA GLY A 382 -35.55 -32.46 -2.35
C GLY A 382 -34.82 -32.27 -1.02
N ILE A 383 -35.55 -31.97 0.06
CA ILE A 383 -34.97 -31.84 1.41
C ILE A 383 -34.44 -33.19 1.91
N ARG A 384 -35.16 -34.29 1.67
CA ARG A 384 -34.67 -35.64 2.01
C ARG A 384 -33.35 -35.96 1.30
N ARG A 385 -33.28 -35.74 -0.01
CA ARG A 385 -32.07 -35.94 -0.83
C ARG A 385 -30.92 -35.08 -0.34
N LEU A 386 -31.19 -33.81 -0.02
CA LEU A 386 -30.20 -32.87 0.52
C LEU A 386 -29.64 -33.39 1.86
N ARG A 387 -30.49 -33.78 2.81
CA ARG A 387 -30.09 -34.34 4.12
C ARG A 387 -29.26 -35.63 3.99
N GLU A 388 -29.52 -36.43 2.97
CA GLU A 388 -28.78 -37.67 2.69
C GLU A 388 -27.54 -37.46 1.81
N GLY A 389 -27.25 -36.22 1.38
CA GLY A 389 -26.12 -35.90 0.49
C GLY A 389 -26.29 -36.44 -0.94
N GLN A 390 -27.50 -36.82 -1.35
CA GLN A 390 -27.82 -37.35 -2.68
C GLN A 390 -27.99 -36.21 -3.70
N VAL A 391 -26.87 -35.61 -4.09
CA VAL A 391 -26.83 -34.46 -5.00
C VAL A 391 -25.91 -34.68 -6.20
N GLU A 392 -26.25 -34.12 -7.35
CA GLU A 392 -25.36 -34.05 -8.52
C GLU A 392 -24.56 -32.76 -8.47
N ARG A 393 -23.23 -32.86 -8.57
CA ARG A 393 -22.30 -31.74 -8.40
C ARG A 393 -21.66 -31.34 -9.72
N HIS A 394 -21.78 -30.08 -10.08
CA HIS A 394 -21.08 -29.48 -11.22
C HIS A 394 -20.19 -28.36 -10.72
N PRO A 395 -18.86 -28.56 -10.67
CA PRO A 395 -17.95 -27.62 -10.02
C PRO A 395 -17.80 -26.32 -10.80
N GLY A 396 -17.75 -25.22 -10.04
CA GLY A 396 -17.40 -23.89 -10.53
C GLY A 396 -15.90 -23.73 -10.76
N PHE A 397 -15.56 -22.80 -11.64
CA PHE A 397 -14.18 -22.53 -12.07
C PHE A 397 -14.04 -21.11 -12.62
N ASP A 398 -12.85 -20.53 -12.47
CA ASP A 398 -12.45 -19.27 -13.11
C ASP A 398 -13.50 -18.13 -13.02
N GLY A 399 -14.12 -17.98 -11.84
CA GLY A 399 -15.10 -16.93 -11.55
C GLY A 399 -16.56 -17.30 -11.85
N GLU A 400 -16.83 -18.48 -12.43
CA GLU A 400 -18.17 -19.01 -12.67
C GLU A 400 -18.61 -19.90 -11.50
N TYR A 401 -19.81 -19.64 -10.98
CA TYR A 401 -20.41 -20.49 -9.96
C TYR A 401 -20.70 -21.89 -10.52
N GLY A 402 -20.46 -22.91 -9.71
CA GLY A 402 -20.94 -24.26 -9.99
C GLY A 402 -22.44 -24.38 -9.77
N THR A 403 -22.96 -25.59 -9.95
CA THR A 403 -24.37 -25.88 -9.68
C THR A 403 -24.53 -27.22 -8.98
N ILE A 404 -25.39 -27.27 -7.98
CA ILE A 404 -25.84 -28.50 -7.32
C ILE A 404 -27.26 -28.80 -7.79
N LYS A 405 -27.51 -30.01 -8.26
CA LYS A 405 -28.85 -30.44 -8.69
C LYS A 405 -29.38 -31.55 -7.80
N LEU A 406 -30.62 -31.36 -7.34
CA LEU A 406 -31.34 -32.36 -6.53
C LEU A 406 -32.15 -33.34 -7.38
N PHE A 407 -32.57 -32.92 -8.58
CA PHE A 407 -33.41 -33.69 -9.48
C PHE A 407 -32.76 -33.86 -10.84
N ARG A 408 -32.95 -35.03 -11.46
CA ARG A 408 -32.57 -35.25 -12.86
C ARG A 408 -33.68 -34.72 -13.76
N GLY A 409 -33.33 -34.14 -14.90
CA GLY A 409 -34.29 -33.43 -15.78
C GLY A 409 -35.55 -34.21 -16.21
N ARG A 410 -35.53 -35.56 -16.20
CA ARG A 410 -36.70 -36.40 -16.51
C ARG A 410 -37.65 -36.63 -15.32
N GLU A 411 -37.20 -36.47 -14.07
CA GLU A 411 -38.00 -36.76 -12.87
C GLU A 411 -39.12 -35.75 -12.63
N LEU A 412 -38.96 -34.51 -13.10
CA LEU A 412 -39.96 -33.44 -12.96
C LEU A 412 -41.10 -33.55 -14.01
N GLU A 413 -40.86 -34.27 -15.11
CA GLU A 413 -41.82 -34.43 -16.22
C GLU A 413 -42.69 -35.70 -16.07
N ASP A 414 -42.18 -36.77 -15.44
CA ASP A 414 -42.79 -38.11 -15.43
C ASP A 414 -44.06 -38.28 -14.57
N THR A 415 -44.47 -37.28 -13.76
CA THR A 415 -45.66 -37.40 -12.88
C THR A 415 -46.91 -36.67 -13.35
N GLN A 416 -46.89 -35.91 -14.46
CA GLN A 416 -48.14 -35.49 -15.10
C GLN A 416 -48.96 -36.70 -15.63
N GLY A 417 -48.34 -37.88 -15.74
CA GLY A 417 -48.98 -39.13 -16.15
C GLY A 417 -49.59 -40.00 -15.03
N GLN A 418 -49.52 -39.61 -13.75
CA GLN A 418 -50.02 -40.45 -12.64
C GLN A 418 -51.12 -39.79 -11.77
N ILE A 419 -51.84 -38.81 -12.30
CA ILE A 419 -53.07 -38.27 -11.68
C ILE A 419 -54.28 -38.57 -12.58
N SER A 420 -54.53 -39.84 -12.90
CA SER A 420 -55.78 -40.25 -13.54
C SER A 420 -56.19 -41.66 -13.10
N LEU A 421 -56.63 -41.79 -11.84
CA LEU A 421 -57.38 -42.97 -11.39
C LEU A 421 -58.53 -42.66 -10.42
N PHE A 422 -58.76 -41.39 -10.06
CA PHE A 422 -59.96 -40.97 -9.32
C PHE A 422 -60.35 -39.55 -9.73
N ASP A 423 -61.21 -39.43 -10.75
CA ASP A 423 -62.43 -38.62 -10.70
C ASP A 423 -63.16 -38.68 -12.04
N GLY A 424 -64.11 -39.61 -12.13
CA GLY A 424 -65.22 -39.47 -13.05
C GLY A 424 -66.22 -38.51 -12.41
N PHE A 425 -66.41 -37.31 -12.98
CA PHE A 425 -67.69 -36.62 -13.18
C PHE A 425 -67.44 -35.22 -13.78
N GLY A 426 -67.48 -35.13 -15.11
CA GLY A 426 -68.20 -34.06 -15.83
C GLY A 426 -67.56 -32.67 -16.01
N LEU A 427 -67.40 -32.32 -17.30
CA LEU A 427 -67.49 -30.98 -17.93
C LEU A 427 -66.19 -30.16 -18.14
N GLU A 428 -65.62 -30.40 -19.33
CA GLU A 428 -65.15 -29.47 -20.38
C GLU A 428 -64.78 -28.02 -20.04
N VAL A 429 -63.55 -27.61 -20.43
CA VAL A 429 -63.34 -26.47 -21.35
C VAL A 429 -62.12 -26.72 -22.26
N SER A 430 -62.32 -26.46 -23.55
CA SER A 430 -61.44 -26.39 -24.73
C SER A 430 -60.15 -25.56 -24.56
N SER A 431 -59.06 -25.64 -25.34
CA SER A 431 -58.85 -25.83 -26.80
C SER A 431 -57.34 -26.08 -27.01
N GLN A 432 -56.90 -27.13 -27.74
CA GLN A 432 -56.52 -27.12 -29.17
C GLN A 432 -55.47 -26.05 -29.55
N THR A 433 -54.33 -26.31 -30.21
CA THR A 433 -53.88 -27.44 -31.04
C THR A 433 -52.39 -27.28 -31.44
N GLU A 434 -51.69 -28.43 -31.62
CA GLU A 434 -50.78 -28.83 -32.73
C GLU A 434 -49.52 -28.00 -33.08
N GLY A 435 -48.39 -28.55 -33.55
CA GLY A 435 -48.02 -29.90 -34.01
C GLY A 435 -46.50 -30.13 -33.84
N GLU A 436 -46.07 -31.36 -33.61
CA GLU A 436 -45.63 -32.38 -34.59
C GLU A 436 -44.11 -32.33 -34.90
N GLN A 437 -43.47 -33.41 -34.45
CA GLN A 437 -42.12 -33.88 -34.77
C GLN A 437 -42.12 -34.65 -36.10
N GLU A 438 -40.95 -34.78 -36.73
CA GLU A 438 -40.40 -35.95 -37.46
C GLU A 438 -39.18 -35.48 -38.29
N GLU A 439 -38.08 -36.19 -38.56
CA GLU A 439 -37.60 -37.56 -38.26
C GLU A 439 -36.13 -37.72 -38.75
N SER A 440 -35.55 -38.90 -38.44
CA SER A 440 -34.47 -39.65 -39.13
C SER A 440 -33.03 -39.50 -38.61
N LYS A 441 -32.48 -40.50 -37.89
CA LYS A 441 -31.76 -41.75 -38.34
C LYS A 441 -30.39 -41.41 -38.94
N THR A 442 -29.25 -41.99 -38.52
CA THR A 442 -28.94 -43.43 -38.51
C THR A 442 -27.62 -43.70 -37.76
N ALA A 443 -27.53 -44.85 -37.11
CA ALA A 443 -26.34 -45.41 -36.47
C ALA A 443 -25.30 -45.95 -37.48
N LEU A 444 -24.05 -46.12 -37.07
CA LEU A 444 -23.18 -47.26 -37.46
C LEU A 444 -21.98 -47.42 -36.52
N GLN A 445 -21.68 -48.69 -36.25
CA GLN A 445 -20.70 -49.28 -35.33
C GLN A 445 -19.28 -49.32 -35.94
N ALA A 446 -18.24 -49.43 -35.10
CA ALA A 446 -17.11 -50.35 -35.33
C ALA A 446 -16.23 -50.52 -34.07
N GLU A 447 -15.93 -51.78 -33.77
CA GLU A 447 -15.06 -52.32 -32.70
C GLU A 447 -13.61 -52.56 -33.20
N PRO A 448 -12.65 -53.05 -32.37
CA PRO A 448 -11.24 -52.66 -32.37
C PRO A 448 -10.28 -53.67 -33.05
N GLU A 449 -9.10 -53.22 -33.51
CA GLU A 449 -8.00 -54.12 -33.90
C GLU A 449 -6.57 -53.56 -33.65
N GLN A 450 -5.85 -54.27 -32.77
CA GLN A 450 -4.48 -54.81 -32.83
C GLN A 450 -3.24 -53.97 -33.28
N ASN A 451 -2.26 -53.97 -32.36
CA ASN A 451 -0.80 -53.66 -32.39
C ASN A 451 0.01 -54.52 -33.43
N PRO A 452 1.35 -54.38 -33.64
CA PRO A 452 2.36 -53.39 -33.19
C PRO A 452 3.39 -52.97 -34.31
N ASP A 453 4.43 -52.22 -33.90
CA ASP A 453 5.84 -52.22 -34.38
C ASP A 453 6.47 -50.94 -35.02
N GLN A 454 7.60 -50.53 -34.40
CA GLN A 454 8.83 -49.91 -34.92
C GLN A 454 8.74 -48.47 -35.49
N LEU A 455 9.50 -47.45 -35.02
CA LEU A 455 10.97 -47.36 -34.93
C LEU A 455 11.44 -46.25 -33.96
N GLN A 456 12.39 -46.64 -33.10
CA GLN A 456 13.55 -45.94 -32.50
C GLN A 456 13.66 -44.39 -32.58
N PRO A 457 13.87 -43.70 -31.43
CA PRO A 457 14.52 -42.39 -31.39
C PRO A 457 16.05 -42.52 -31.27
N ALA A 458 16.75 -41.77 -32.13
CA ALA A 458 18.20 -41.65 -32.11
C ALA A 458 18.70 -40.94 -30.83
N LYS A 459 19.72 -41.54 -30.21
CA LYS A 459 20.51 -40.99 -29.12
C LYS A 459 21.54 -39.99 -29.64
N SER A 460 21.68 -38.87 -28.94
CA SER A 460 22.98 -38.25 -28.58
C SER A 460 22.69 -37.22 -27.47
N SER A 461 23.00 -37.51 -26.20
CA SER A 461 24.28 -37.16 -25.54
C SER A 461 24.64 -35.68 -25.72
N SER A 462 24.89 -34.86 -24.70
CA SER A 462 25.42 -35.17 -23.38
C SER A 462 25.39 -33.90 -22.50
N ALA A 463 25.12 -34.13 -21.21
CA ALA A 463 25.77 -33.57 -20.02
C ALA A 463 26.19 -32.09 -19.97
N MET A 464 25.66 -31.36 -18.98
CA MET A 464 26.50 -30.50 -18.13
C MET A 464 26.04 -30.65 -16.68
N GLU A 465 27.02 -30.99 -15.84
CA GLU A 465 26.90 -31.51 -14.48
C GLU A 465 26.48 -30.46 -13.45
N GLU A 466 25.76 -30.98 -12.45
CA GLU A 466 25.54 -30.41 -11.14
C GLU A 466 26.87 -30.15 -10.42
N ASN A 467 26.97 -29.02 -9.71
CA ASN A 467 27.88 -28.92 -8.57
C ASN A 467 27.14 -28.30 -7.39
N ARG A 468 26.67 -29.19 -6.50
CA ARG A 468 26.23 -28.87 -5.14
C ARG A 468 27.47 -28.56 -4.29
N VAL A 469 27.54 -27.34 -3.75
CA VAL A 469 28.43 -27.03 -2.63
C VAL A 469 27.57 -26.66 -1.43
N THR A 470 27.56 -27.56 -0.45
CA THR A 470 27.14 -27.31 0.92
C THR A 470 28.20 -26.46 1.63
N GLY A 471 27.82 -25.29 2.15
CA GLY A 471 28.70 -24.46 2.98
C GLY A 471 27.94 -23.30 3.60
N LYS A 472 28.01 -23.20 4.93
CA LYS A 472 27.33 -22.22 5.78
C LYS A 472 27.47 -20.77 5.29
N GLY A 473 26.39 -20.03 5.42
CA GLY A 473 26.25 -18.63 5.02
C GLY A 473 27.35 -17.72 5.56
N VAL A 474 28.12 -17.19 4.63
CA VAL A 474 28.72 -15.86 4.71
C VAL A 474 28.26 -15.18 3.42
N GLU A 475 27.42 -14.15 3.52
CA GLU A 475 26.98 -13.37 2.36
C GLU A 475 28.21 -12.88 1.60
N ALA A 476 28.34 -13.29 0.33
CA ALA A 476 29.45 -12.88 -0.52
C ALA A 476 29.32 -11.37 -0.81
N ARG A 477 30.37 -10.59 -0.51
CA ARG A 477 30.44 -9.16 -0.82
C ARG A 477 30.10 -8.92 -2.31
N PRO A 478 29.18 -8.02 -2.65
CA PRO A 478 28.88 -7.70 -4.04
C PRO A 478 30.09 -7.00 -4.68
N VAL A 479 30.71 -7.65 -5.66
CA VAL A 479 31.93 -7.21 -6.35
C VAL A 479 31.74 -5.81 -6.97
N LEU A 480 32.75 -4.94 -6.88
CA LEU A 480 32.80 -3.65 -7.58
C LEU A 480 33.16 -3.89 -9.04
N ASN A 481 32.57 -3.12 -9.97
CA ASN A 481 33.02 -3.17 -11.37
C ASN A 481 34.38 -2.45 -11.54
N GLU A 482 34.99 -2.60 -12.72
CA GLU A 482 36.33 -2.07 -12.99
C GLU A 482 36.45 -0.55 -12.78
N ARG A 483 35.43 0.22 -13.19
CA ARG A 483 35.42 1.69 -13.04
C ARG A 483 35.18 2.16 -11.61
N GLN A 484 34.30 1.47 -10.88
CA GLN A 484 34.11 1.71 -9.44
C GLN A 484 35.38 1.37 -8.66
N GLN A 485 36.06 0.28 -9.02
CA GLN A 485 37.33 -0.09 -8.42
C GLN A 485 38.42 0.96 -8.74
N GLU A 486 38.51 1.43 -9.98
CA GLU A 486 39.40 2.53 -10.39
C GLU A 486 39.15 3.78 -9.52
N ALA A 487 37.89 4.15 -9.29
CA ALA A 487 37.53 5.29 -8.45
C ALA A 487 37.93 5.09 -6.98
N VAL A 488 37.61 3.94 -6.39
CA VAL A 488 37.93 3.60 -4.99
C VAL A 488 39.45 3.57 -4.75
N GLU A 489 40.20 3.00 -5.67
CA GLU A 489 41.64 2.82 -5.53
C GLU A 489 42.46 4.04 -5.99
N SER A 490 41.82 5.06 -6.57
CA SER A 490 42.47 6.30 -7.01
C SER A 490 43.25 6.96 -5.87
N ILE A 491 44.49 7.36 -6.16
CA ILE A 491 45.39 8.09 -5.26
C ILE A 491 45.76 9.47 -5.83
N HIS A 492 45.04 9.93 -6.84
CA HIS A 492 45.25 11.26 -7.43
C HIS A 492 44.87 12.36 -6.43
N PRO A 493 45.60 13.50 -6.41
CA PRO A 493 45.31 14.61 -5.50
C PRO A 493 43.87 15.13 -5.61
N VAL A 494 43.33 15.15 -6.84
CA VAL A 494 41.92 15.44 -7.10
C VAL A 494 41.35 14.33 -7.99
N THR A 495 40.29 13.68 -7.52
CA THR A 495 39.54 12.69 -8.29
C THR A 495 38.10 13.16 -8.39
N ALA A 496 37.59 13.27 -9.62
CA ALA A 496 36.21 13.62 -9.89
C ALA A 496 35.52 12.46 -10.60
N VAL A 497 34.49 11.91 -9.94
CA VAL A 497 33.74 10.76 -10.43
C VAL A 497 32.38 11.23 -10.95
N ILE A 498 32.17 11.09 -12.25
CA ILE A 498 30.85 11.28 -12.88
C ILE A 498 30.10 9.96 -12.74
N ALA A 499 29.04 9.98 -11.94
CA ALA A 499 28.28 8.80 -11.55
C ALA A 499 26.80 9.02 -11.85
N GLY A 500 26.36 8.58 -13.04
CA GLY A 500 24.97 8.65 -13.49
C GLY A 500 23.97 7.97 -12.53
N PRO A 501 22.65 8.12 -12.74
CA PRO A 501 21.67 7.50 -11.86
C PRO A 501 21.84 5.98 -11.86
N GLY A 502 21.73 5.37 -10.68
CA GLY A 502 21.80 3.90 -10.53
C GLY A 502 23.18 3.28 -10.74
N THR A 503 24.25 4.08 -10.85
CA THR A 503 25.63 3.58 -11.08
C THR A 503 26.39 3.15 -9.83
N GLY A 504 25.77 3.27 -8.65
CA GLY A 504 26.39 2.88 -7.38
C GLY A 504 27.25 3.98 -6.74
N LYS A 505 26.89 5.25 -6.92
CA LYS A 505 27.53 6.43 -6.29
C LYS A 505 27.78 6.27 -4.79
N THR A 506 26.73 6.05 -4.00
CA THR A 506 26.84 5.85 -2.54
C THR A 506 27.71 4.66 -2.18
N LYS A 507 27.61 3.55 -2.93
CA LYS A 507 28.45 2.35 -2.73
C LYS A 507 29.93 2.70 -2.95
N THR A 508 30.25 3.37 -4.05
CA THR A 508 31.61 3.79 -4.41
C THR A 508 32.21 4.70 -3.34
N LEU A 509 31.43 5.64 -2.81
CA LEU A 509 31.89 6.55 -1.75
C LEU A 509 32.18 5.81 -0.44
N ILE A 510 31.30 4.90 -0.02
CA ILE A 510 31.49 4.08 1.18
C ILE A 510 32.73 3.20 1.04
N GLU A 511 32.88 2.52 -0.09
CA GLU A 511 34.04 1.67 -0.37
C GLU A 511 35.35 2.46 -0.44
N LYS A 512 35.32 3.73 -0.92
CA LYS A 512 36.48 4.63 -0.84
C LYS A 512 36.86 4.92 0.62
N ILE A 513 35.90 5.21 1.50
CA ILE A 513 36.16 5.43 2.93
C ILE A 513 36.74 4.16 3.58
N LEU A 514 36.15 3.00 3.30
CA LEU A 514 36.63 1.70 3.80
C LEU A 514 38.05 1.41 3.27
N TYR A 515 38.32 1.68 1.99
CA TYR A 515 39.66 1.53 1.40
C TYR A 515 40.69 2.42 2.10
N LEU A 516 40.34 3.69 2.40
CA LEU A 516 41.20 4.61 3.12
C LEU A 516 41.56 4.09 4.52
N ILE A 517 40.59 3.56 5.26
CA ILE A 517 40.79 3.07 6.64
C ILE A 517 41.48 1.70 6.65
N GLU A 518 40.94 0.73 5.92
CA GLU A 518 41.34 -0.67 6.01
C GLU A 518 42.63 -0.97 5.26
N ARG A 519 42.78 -0.45 4.03
CA ARG A 519 43.94 -0.74 3.18
C ARG A 519 45.02 0.32 3.30
N ARG A 520 44.64 1.60 3.25
CA ARG A 520 45.59 2.73 3.32
C ARG A 520 45.94 3.16 4.74
N LYS A 521 45.28 2.60 5.77
CA LYS A 521 45.55 2.86 7.19
C LYS A 521 45.47 4.35 7.56
N VAL A 522 44.58 5.09 6.90
CA VAL A 522 44.28 6.49 7.21
C VAL A 522 43.56 6.56 8.56
N LYS A 523 43.87 7.59 9.37
CA LYS A 523 43.18 7.79 10.64
C LYS A 523 41.77 8.30 10.37
N PRO A 524 40.72 7.74 11.02
CA PRO A 524 39.35 8.21 10.82
C PRO A 524 39.14 9.71 11.02
N SER A 525 39.88 10.34 11.95
CA SER A 525 39.84 11.79 12.22
C SER A 525 40.43 12.69 11.11
N GLU A 526 41.02 12.09 10.08
CA GLU A 526 41.58 12.80 8.92
C GLU A 526 40.65 12.72 7.69
N ILE A 527 39.45 12.12 7.86
CA ILE A 527 38.47 11.88 6.80
C ILE A 527 37.23 12.73 7.06
N THR A 528 36.88 13.56 6.07
CA THR A 528 35.62 14.32 6.05
C THR A 528 34.79 13.90 4.83
N ALA A 529 33.54 13.51 5.05
CA ALA A 529 32.58 13.20 4.01
C ALA A 529 31.39 14.17 4.07
N VAL A 530 31.25 14.98 3.02
CA VAL A 530 30.21 15.99 2.89
C VAL A 530 29.08 15.45 2.01
N THR A 531 27.84 15.57 2.46
CA THR A 531 26.63 15.21 1.70
C THR A 531 25.73 16.42 1.49
N PHE A 532 24.82 16.35 0.52
CA PHE A 532 23.85 17.44 0.30
C PHE A 532 22.71 17.42 1.32
N THR A 533 22.26 16.24 1.76
CA THR A 533 21.14 16.09 2.71
C THR A 533 21.58 15.39 3.99
N ASN A 534 20.89 15.68 5.10
CA ASN A 534 21.11 15.02 6.38
C ASN A 534 20.81 13.51 6.31
N LYS A 535 19.81 13.12 5.50
CA LYS A 535 19.50 11.71 5.24
C LYS A 535 20.66 10.96 4.59
N ALA A 536 21.30 11.54 3.57
CA ALA A 536 22.45 10.91 2.91
C ALA A 536 23.62 10.73 3.89
N ALA A 537 23.86 11.70 4.77
CA ALA A 537 24.86 11.57 5.84
C ALA A 537 24.50 10.44 6.81
N GLN A 538 23.24 10.33 7.23
CA GLN A 538 22.76 9.30 8.14
C GLN A 538 22.83 7.89 7.52
N GLU A 539 22.37 7.74 6.28
CA GLU A 539 22.45 6.48 5.54
C GLU A 539 23.90 6.02 5.36
N MET A 540 24.80 6.96 5.06
CA MET A 540 26.23 6.67 4.98
C MET A 540 26.80 6.20 6.32
N ARG A 541 26.42 6.86 7.43
CA ARG A 541 26.83 6.44 8.78
C ARG A 541 26.35 5.03 9.10
N GLU A 542 25.09 4.71 8.85
CA GLU A 542 24.49 3.39 9.14
C GLU A 542 25.16 2.27 8.33
N ARG A 543 25.40 2.52 7.04
CA ARG A 543 26.11 1.56 6.18
C ARG A 543 27.56 1.37 6.65
N LEU A 544 28.28 2.44 6.97
CA LEU A 544 29.63 2.35 7.52
C LEU A 544 29.67 1.66 8.89
N GLU A 545 28.65 1.85 9.73
CA GLU A 545 28.53 1.17 11.04
C GLU A 545 28.43 -0.35 10.86
N ARG A 546 27.61 -0.80 9.90
CA ARG A 546 27.43 -2.21 9.58
C ARG A 546 28.75 -2.84 9.09
N GLU A 547 29.50 -2.14 8.24
CA GLU A 547 30.73 -2.67 7.64
C GLU A 547 31.94 -2.62 8.60
N LEU A 548 32.14 -1.50 9.32
CA LEU A 548 33.31 -1.34 10.19
C LEU A 548 33.21 -2.14 11.49
N GLY A 549 32.00 -2.42 11.99
CA GLY A 549 31.74 -3.12 13.26
C GLY A 549 32.28 -2.42 14.53
N ASN A 550 33.04 -1.32 14.39
CA ASN A 550 33.72 -0.60 15.45
C ASN A 550 33.18 0.84 15.57
N LYS A 551 32.26 1.04 16.52
CA LYS A 551 31.62 2.35 16.77
C LYS A 551 32.60 3.47 17.12
N ARG A 552 33.83 3.17 17.57
CA ARG A 552 34.83 4.19 17.91
C ARG A 552 35.47 4.84 16.69
N ALA A 553 35.72 4.05 15.63
CA ALA A 553 36.28 4.58 14.38
C ALA A 553 35.26 5.49 13.68
N LEU A 554 33.99 5.05 13.62
CA LEU A 554 32.91 5.82 12.99
C LEU A 554 32.70 7.20 13.63
N LYS A 555 32.74 7.29 14.97
CA LYS A 555 32.60 8.56 15.71
C LYS A 555 33.71 9.59 15.42
N GLN A 556 34.84 9.15 14.87
CA GLN A 556 35.96 10.03 14.53
C GLN A 556 35.90 10.53 13.09
N ILE A 557 35.10 9.91 12.22
CA ILE A 557 34.91 10.38 10.84
C ILE A 557 33.93 11.55 10.87
N GLN A 558 34.30 12.66 10.25
CA GLN A 558 33.39 13.79 10.12
C GLN A 558 32.47 13.55 8.92
N ILE A 559 31.19 13.26 9.19
CA ILE A 559 30.17 13.02 8.15
C ILE A 559 29.06 14.03 8.37
N GLY A 560 28.61 14.74 7.35
CA GLY A 560 27.53 15.72 7.51
C GLY A 560 27.24 16.52 6.25
N THR A 561 26.26 17.41 6.33
CA THR A 561 26.04 18.43 5.29
C THR A 561 27.01 19.59 5.43
N PHE A 562 27.21 20.38 4.37
CA PHE A 562 27.97 21.64 4.43
C PHE A 562 27.56 22.49 5.63
N HIS A 563 26.26 22.73 5.81
CA HIS A 563 25.74 23.54 6.92
C HIS A 563 26.05 22.93 8.29
N SER A 564 25.82 21.63 8.48
CA SER A 564 26.10 20.97 9.77
C SER A 564 27.58 21.02 10.13
N ILE A 565 28.46 20.76 9.16
CA ILE A 565 29.92 20.81 9.34
C ILE A 565 30.38 22.24 9.65
N CYS A 566 29.88 23.24 8.92
CA CYS A 566 30.18 24.64 9.18
C CYS A 566 29.71 25.06 10.56
N LEU A 567 28.49 24.69 10.97
CA LEU A 567 27.94 25.03 12.26
C LEU A 567 28.78 24.44 13.41
N ASP A 568 29.14 23.16 13.32
CA ASP A 568 29.97 22.50 14.32
C ASP A 568 31.34 23.17 14.45
N ILE A 569 31.98 23.49 13.32
CA ILE A 569 33.27 24.19 13.27
C ILE A 569 33.17 25.58 13.90
N LEU A 570 32.18 26.39 13.53
CA LEU A 570 32.03 27.75 14.05
C LEU A 570 31.76 27.76 15.56
N LYS A 571 31.00 26.79 16.06
CA LYS A 571 30.77 26.60 17.50
C LYS A 571 32.04 26.18 18.23
N GLU A 572 32.86 25.30 17.66
CA GLU A 572 34.15 24.89 18.25
C GLU A 572 35.15 26.05 18.36
N GLU A 573 35.15 26.97 17.38
CA GLU A 573 35.96 28.19 17.39
C GLU A 573 35.41 29.29 18.33
N GLY A 574 34.28 29.02 19.00
CA GLY A 574 33.69 29.93 19.99
C GLY A 574 32.90 31.08 19.40
N GLU A 575 32.45 31.00 18.14
CA GLU A 575 31.47 31.97 17.62
C GLU A 575 30.15 31.85 18.37
N ASN A 576 29.62 32.99 18.83
CA ASN A 576 28.34 33.06 19.54
C ASN A 576 27.28 33.74 18.67
N PHE A 577 26.42 32.96 18.03
CA PHE A 577 25.28 33.43 17.24
C PHE A 577 24.12 32.44 17.36
N THR A 578 22.90 32.92 17.13
CA THR A 578 21.70 32.08 17.03
C THR A 578 21.29 31.95 15.56
N LEU A 579 20.99 30.73 15.12
CA LEU A 579 20.51 30.49 13.76
C LEU A 579 19.08 31.03 13.62
N ALA A 580 18.86 31.95 12.69
CA ALA A 580 17.58 32.60 12.48
C ALA A 580 16.56 31.61 11.90
N ASP A 581 15.37 31.55 12.50
CA ASP A 581 14.26 30.78 11.94
C ASP A 581 13.61 31.48 10.73
N GLU A 582 12.78 30.75 9.97
CA GLU A 582 12.17 31.28 8.73
C GLU A 582 11.28 32.51 8.98
N ILE A 583 10.69 32.66 10.17
CA ILE A 583 9.89 33.84 10.52
C ILE A 583 10.79 35.02 10.86
N GLN A 584 11.83 34.82 11.66
CA GLN A 584 12.78 35.89 11.96
C GLN A 584 13.39 36.42 10.66
N VAL A 585 13.77 35.52 9.75
CA VAL A 585 14.25 35.85 8.41
C VAL A 585 13.18 36.63 7.61
N LYS A 586 11.90 36.23 7.64
CA LYS A 586 10.79 36.95 6.98
C LYS A 586 10.46 38.30 7.61
N GLU A 587 10.47 38.41 8.93
CA GLU A 587 10.22 39.66 9.68
C GLU A 587 11.32 40.67 9.36
N LEU A 588 12.59 40.25 9.38
CA LEU A 588 13.74 41.07 9.02
C LEU A 588 13.71 41.50 7.54
N ALA A 589 13.33 40.58 6.65
CA ALA A 589 13.14 40.90 5.24
C ALA A 589 12.01 41.90 5.03
N GLN A 590 10.86 41.72 5.69
CA GLN A 590 9.74 42.66 5.59
C GLN A 590 10.12 44.05 6.13
N GLU A 591 10.80 44.12 7.28
CA GLU A 591 11.31 45.37 7.85
C GLU A 591 12.26 46.08 6.87
N THR A 592 13.11 45.32 6.18
CA THR A 592 14.03 45.85 5.16
C THR A 592 13.26 46.35 3.93
N ILE A 593 12.31 45.56 3.41
CA ILE A 593 11.46 45.91 2.26
C ILE A 593 10.69 47.21 2.54
N ASP A 594 10.12 47.35 3.73
CA ASP A 594 9.34 48.52 4.13
C ASP A 594 10.23 49.77 4.27
N THR A 595 11.40 49.62 4.91
CA THR A 595 12.38 50.71 5.11
C THR A 595 12.86 51.30 3.79
N TRP A 596 13.07 50.45 2.79
CA TRP A 596 13.55 50.85 1.45
C TRP A 596 12.42 50.98 0.41
N ASN A 597 11.16 50.82 0.83
CA ASN A 597 9.95 50.93 0.01
C ASN A 597 9.99 50.09 -1.28
N MET A 598 10.45 48.84 -1.16
CA MET A 598 10.62 47.93 -2.29
C MET A 598 9.29 47.29 -2.71
N ARG A 599 9.04 47.17 -4.01
CA ARG A 599 7.82 46.53 -4.56
C ARG A 599 8.06 45.04 -4.87
N ILE A 600 8.39 44.26 -3.84
CA ILE A 600 8.71 42.83 -3.97
C ILE A 600 8.09 42.06 -2.81
N SER A 601 7.77 40.77 -3.04
CA SER A 601 7.31 39.91 -1.95
C SER A 601 8.49 39.52 -1.05
N VAL A 602 8.22 39.22 0.22
CA VAL A 602 9.24 38.72 1.17
C VAL A 602 9.95 37.47 0.63
N ARG A 603 9.19 36.57 0.00
CA ARG A 603 9.73 35.34 -0.58
C ARG A 603 10.76 35.65 -1.66
N ASP A 604 10.40 36.52 -2.60
CA ASP A 604 11.28 36.85 -3.72
C ASP A 604 12.50 37.65 -3.22
N PHE A 605 12.32 38.55 -2.25
CA PHE A 605 13.44 39.24 -1.60
C PHE A 605 14.44 38.26 -0.98
N LEU A 606 13.96 37.32 -0.15
CA LEU A 606 14.82 36.32 0.48
C LEU A 606 15.49 35.40 -0.55
N SER A 607 14.78 35.05 -1.62
CA SER A 607 15.35 34.29 -2.73
C SER A 607 16.52 35.05 -3.37
N GLU A 608 16.36 36.34 -3.68
CA GLU A 608 17.42 37.18 -4.24
C GLU A 608 18.61 37.34 -3.27
N ILE A 609 18.35 37.52 -1.97
CA ILE A 609 19.41 37.58 -0.96
C ILE A 609 20.20 36.26 -0.90
N SER A 610 19.52 35.12 -0.84
CA SER A 610 20.17 33.81 -0.79
C SER A 610 20.97 33.51 -2.07
N LEU A 611 20.41 33.87 -3.22
CA LEU A 611 21.06 33.80 -4.53
C LEU A 611 22.32 34.68 -4.63
N TYR A 612 22.33 35.84 -3.98
CA TYR A 612 23.50 36.70 -3.86
C TYR A 612 24.54 36.10 -2.90
N LYS A 613 24.12 35.71 -1.70
CA LYS A 613 25.00 35.11 -0.68
C LYS A 613 25.64 33.79 -1.13
N SER A 614 24.98 33.04 -2.01
CA SER A 614 25.51 31.80 -2.61
C SER A 614 26.61 32.03 -3.64
N ALA A 615 26.77 33.26 -4.15
CA ALA A 615 27.75 33.61 -5.20
C ALA A 615 28.22 35.08 -5.11
N PRO A 616 28.73 35.55 -3.97
CA PRO A 616 28.99 36.98 -3.73
C PRO A 616 30.14 37.55 -4.57
N GLU A 617 31.05 36.70 -5.06
CA GLU A 617 32.16 37.09 -5.94
C GLU A 617 31.75 37.15 -7.42
N GLU A 618 30.66 36.48 -7.81
CA GLU A 618 30.17 36.38 -9.19
C GLU A 618 28.93 37.24 -9.45
N ARG A 619 28.13 37.55 -8.42
CA ARG A 619 26.92 38.35 -8.51
C ARG A 619 27.09 39.70 -7.83
N GLY A 620 26.58 40.75 -8.49
CA GLY A 620 26.42 42.08 -7.93
C GLY A 620 24.95 42.51 -7.94
N PHE A 621 24.59 43.47 -7.10
CA PHE A 621 23.28 44.10 -7.18
C PHE A 621 23.27 45.11 -8.35
N ASN A 622 22.23 45.03 -9.20
CA ASN A 622 22.08 45.90 -10.38
C ASN A 622 21.60 47.32 -10.03
N ASP A 623 21.21 47.56 -8.78
CA ASP A 623 20.66 48.83 -8.28
C ASP A 623 21.25 49.12 -6.89
N ARG A 624 21.60 50.38 -6.66
CA ARG A 624 22.09 50.88 -5.37
C ARG A 624 21.08 50.66 -4.25
N VAL A 625 19.78 50.71 -4.55
CA VAL A 625 18.72 50.42 -3.55
C VAL A 625 18.85 48.99 -3.01
N TRP A 626 19.16 48.02 -3.87
CA TRP A 626 19.36 46.63 -3.47
C TRP A 626 20.62 46.44 -2.61
N GLU A 627 21.71 47.15 -2.94
CA GLU A 627 22.94 47.11 -2.15
C GLU A 627 22.76 47.70 -0.75
N GLU A 628 22.05 48.83 -0.65
CA GLU A 628 21.72 49.46 0.62
C GLU A 628 20.72 48.61 1.44
N ALA A 629 19.73 48.00 0.77
CA ALA A 629 18.77 47.09 1.40
C ALA A 629 19.43 45.81 1.94
N PHE A 630 20.30 45.16 1.15
CA PHE A 630 21.07 43.99 1.60
C PHE A 630 21.98 44.34 2.79
N SER A 631 22.67 45.48 2.72
CA SER A 631 23.52 45.96 3.82
C SER A 631 22.70 46.20 5.09
N HIS A 632 21.49 46.74 4.95
CA HIS A 632 20.56 46.92 6.06
C HIS A 632 20.09 45.58 6.64
N TYR A 633 19.70 44.63 5.80
CA TYR A 633 19.30 43.28 6.21
C TYR A 633 20.42 42.57 7.00
N GLN A 634 21.65 42.56 6.48
CA GLN A 634 22.81 41.97 7.18
C GLN A 634 23.11 42.69 8.49
N LYS A 635 22.90 44.01 8.56
CA LYS A 635 23.06 44.77 9.80
C LYS A 635 22.01 44.36 10.84
N LEU A 636 20.75 44.19 10.44
CA LEU A 636 19.70 43.75 11.37
C LEU A 636 19.96 42.35 11.93
N LEU A 637 20.42 41.41 11.09
CA LEU A 637 20.83 40.08 11.55
C LEU A 637 21.94 40.19 12.60
N LYS A 638 22.99 40.98 12.30
CA LYS A 638 24.12 41.18 13.22
C LYS A 638 23.72 41.86 14.53
N ASP A 639 22.92 42.93 14.48
CA ASP A 639 22.49 43.69 15.66
C ASP A 639 21.62 42.83 16.61
N ARG A 640 20.94 41.80 16.08
CA ARG A 640 20.15 40.83 16.85
C ARG A 640 20.92 39.55 17.22
N ASN A 641 22.22 39.49 16.94
CA ASN A 641 23.07 38.31 17.12
C ASN A 641 22.56 37.05 16.37
N LEU A 642 21.95 37.26 15.21
CA LEU A 642 21.40 36.22 14.35
C LEU A 642 22.33 35.93 13.16
N ALA A 643 22.23 34.72 12.63
CA ALA A 643 22.82 34.32 11.36
C ALA A 643 21.78 33.49 10.58
N ASP A 644 21.63 33.69 9.27
CA ASP A 644 20.85 32.76 8.46
C ASP A 644 21.73 31.58 7.97
N PHE A 645 21.11 30.64 7.24
CA PHE A 645 21.82 29.45 6.75
C PHE A 645 22.98 29.79 5.81
N ASP A 646 22.80 30.79 4.95
CA ASP A 646 23.83 31.18 3.98
C ASP A 646 25.01 31.88 4.69
N ASP A 647 24.75 32.63 5.76
CA ASP A 647 25.80 33.23 6.60
C ASP A 647 26.74 32.17 7.21
N LEU A 648 26.25 30.98 7.54
CA LEU A 648 27.10 29.88 8.05
C LEU A 648 28.22 29.54 7.07
N LEU A 649 27.88 29.45 5.79
CA LEU A 649 28.83 29.09 4.73
C LEU A 649 29.84 30.21 4.51
N LEU A 650 29.38 31.47 4.48
CA LEU A 650 30.25 32.64 4.30
C LEU A 650 31.23 32.81 5.47
N ARG A 651 30.77 32.64 6.71
CA ARG A 651 31.62 32.70 7.91
C ARG A 651 32.64 31.57 7.93
N ALA A 652 32.21 30.34 7.65
CA ALA A 652 33.11 29.20 7.56
C ALA A 652 34.15 29.34 6.43
N LEU A 653 33.78 29.92 5.29
CA LEU A 653 34.71 30.23 4.21
C LEU A 653 35.74 31.28 4.63
N SER A 654 35.31 32.33 5.32
CA SER A 654 36.23 33.32 5.90
C SER A 654 37.22 32.66 6.86
N LEU A 655 36.73 31.85 7.79
CA LEU A 655 37.57 31.09 8.72
C LEU A 655 38.56 30.17 7.98
N ALA A 656 38.11 29.42 6.97
CA ALA A 656 38.96 28.52 6.20
C ALA A 656 40.10 29.27 5.48
N ARG A 657 39.82 30.45 4.92
CA ARG A 657 40.81 31.29 4.22
C ARG A 657 41.88 31.84 5.16
N PHE A 658 41.53 32.18 6.40
CA PHE A 658 42.44 32.86 7.34
C PHE A 658 43.01 31.95 8.45
N SER A 659 42.50 30.72 8.62
CA SER A 659 42.97 29.82 9.66
C SER A 659 44.39 29.28 9.37
N GLU A 660 45.29 29.47 10.33
CA GLU A 660 46.62 28.86 10.34
C GLU A 660 46.69 27.59 11.22
N ASP A 661 45.59 27.20 11.86
CA ASP A 661 45.55 26.02 12.72
C ASP A 661 45.79 24.74 11.90
N GLN A 662 46.83 24.00 12.31
CA GLN A 662 47.21 22.74 11.69
C GLN A 662 46.23 21.63 12.04
N ASP A 663 45.61 21.66 13.22
CA ASP A 663 44.65 20.65 13.62
C ASP A 663 43.31 20.84 12.90
N TYR A 664 42.89 22.08 12.63
CA TYR A 664 41.83 22.40 11.67
C TYR A 664 42.09 21.78 10.29
N LYS A 665 43.27 22.01 9.70
CA LYS A 665 43.61 21.52 8.35
C LYS A 665 43.71 19.99 8.26
N LYS A 666 44.19 19.34 9.31
CA LYS A 666 44.32 17.86 9.35
C LYS A 666 42.98 17.15 9.19
N ARG A 667 41.86 17.74 9.64
CA ARG A 667 40.51 17.15 9.50
C ARG A 667 40.14 16.91 8.04
N PHE A 668 40.61 17.79 7.14
CA PHE A 668 40.32 17.75 5.71
C PHE A 668 41.44 17.11 4.87
N THR A 669 42.27 16.26 5.48
CA THR A 669 43.36 15.58 4.74
C THR A 669 42.81 14.72 3.60
N TYR A 670 41.68 14.05 3.84
CA TYR A 670 40.92 13.33 2.81
C TYR A 670 39.49 13.88 2.82
N LEU A 671 39.17 14.72 1.84
CA LEU A 671 37.85 15.33 1.70
C LEU A 671 37.07 14.61 0.61
N LEU A 672 35.90 14.07 0.97
CA LEU A 672 34.97 13.45 0.06
C LEU A 672 33.70 14.29 -0.04
N VAL A 673 33.24 14.60 -1.25
CA VAL A 673 32.04 15.41 -1.49
C VAL A 673 31.06 14.65 -2.38
N ASP A 674 29.87 14.42 -1.86
CA ASP A 674 28.76 13.76 -2.53
C ASP A 674 27.79 14.79 -3.15
N GLU A 675 27.12 14.42 -4.25
CA GLU A 675 26.19 15.29 -4.99
C GLU A 675 26.86 16.58 -5.48
N PHE A 676 28.08 16.45 -6.01
CA PHE A 676 28.90 17.59 -6.42
C PHE A 676 28.21 18.54 -7.42
N GLN A 677 27.26 18.04 -8.21
CA GLN A 677 26.47 18.85 -9.14
C GLN A 677 25.56 19.90 -8.48
N ASP A 678 25.22 19.71 -7.20
CA ASP A 678 24.30 20.59 -6.46
C ASP A 678 25.04 21.65 -5.62
N VAL A 679 26.37 21.67 -5.72
CA VAL A 679 27.24 22.61 -5.00
C VAL A 679 27.08 24.01 -5.60
N ASN A 680 26.81 25.00 -4.75
CA ASN A 680 26.80 26.42 -5.15
C ASN A 680 28.21 27.04 -5.11
N PRO A 681 28.43 28.23 -5.70
CA PRO A 681 29.78 28.83 -5.78
C PRO A 681 30.49 29.04 -4.43
N VAL A 682 29.77 29.39 -3.36
CA VAL A 682 30.36 29.51 -2.02
C VAL A 682 30.77 28.15 -1.45
N GLN A 683 29.94 27.12 -1.58
CA GLN A 683 30.28 25.75 -1.16
C GLN A 683 31.46 25.20 -1.96
N TYR A 684 31.52 25.50 -3.26
CA TYR A 684 32.65 25.15 -4.13
C TYR A 684 33.95 25.82 -3.65
N SER A 685 33.90 27.12 -3.37
CA SER A 685 35.04 27.88 -2.81
C SER A 685 35.48 27.33 -1.46
N LEU A 686 34.53 27.01 -0.58
CA LEU A 686 34.79 26.45 0.74
C LEU A 686 35.44 25.07 0.65
N MET A 687 34.93 24.21 -0.23
CA MET A 687 35.51 22.90 -0.51
C MET A 687 36.97 23.02 -0.96
N LEU A 688 37.28 23.95 -1.87
CA LEU A 688 38.64 24.16 -2.35
C LEU A 688 39.58 24.67 -1.26
N GLU A 689 39.11 25.57 -0.38
CA GLU A 689 39.90 26.03 0.77
C GLU A 689 40.08 24.93 1.83
N TRP A 690 39.08 24.10 2.10
CA TRP A 690 39.23 22.91 2.96
C TRP A 690 40.23 21.90 2.40
N ALA A 691 40.20 21.66 1.09
CA ALA A 691 41.14 20.75 0.43
C ALA A 691 42.58 21.30 0.39
N LYS A 692 42.79 22.59 0.67
CA LYS A 692 44.09 23.24 0.57
C LYS A 692 45.04 22.77 1.67
N GLY A 693 46.10 22.08 1.26
CA GLY A 693 47.04 21.43 2.19
C GLY A 693 46.62 20.02 2.61
N GLY A 694 45.47 19.54 2.15
CA GLY A 694 45.07 18.13 2.22
C GLY A 694 45.81 17.26 1.20
N ARG A 695 45.55 15.95 1.24
CA ARG A 695 46.17 14.96 0.34
C ARG A 695 45.29 14.59 -0.85
N GLU A 696 44.01 14.35 -0.61
CA GLU A 696 43.08 13.88 -1.64
C GLU A 696 41.73 14.60 -1.51
N LEU A 697 41.27 15.22 -2.60
CA LEU A 697 39.90 15.66 -2.81
C LEU A 697 39.20 14.67 -3.74
N PHE A 698 38.13 14.06 -3.25
CA PHE A 698 37.32 13.11 -4.01
C PHE A 698 35.90 13.67 -4.14
N VAL A 699 35.50 14.07 -5.34
CA VAL A 699 34.14 14.54 -5.61
C VAL A 699 33.37 13.51 -6.45
N ILE A 700 32.10 13.31 -6.15
CA ILE A 700 31.23 12.40 -6.91
C ILE A 700 29.84 13.00 -7.10
N GLY A 701 29.31 12.89 -8.31
CA GLY A 701 28.10 13.56 -8.71
C GLY A 701 27.69 13.23 -10.14
N ASP A 702 26.57 13.80 -10.56
CA ASP A 702 26.05 13.68 -11.92
C ASP A 702 25.59 15.06 -12.42
N PRO A 703 26.28 15.68 -13.38
CA PRO A 703 25.88 16.98 -13.91
C PRO A 703 24.46 16.97 -14.51
N ASP A 704 23.99 15.83 -15.00
CA ASP A 704 22.65 15.68 -15.56
C ASP A 704 21.55 15.58 -14.49
N GLN A 705 21.92 15.51 -13.20
CA GLN A 705 21.00 15.58 -12.06
C GLN A 705 21.07 16.93 -11.32
N ALA A 706 21.72 17.97 -11.88
CA ALA A 706 21.71 19.33 -11.32
C ALA A 706 20.34 19.99 -11.51
N ILE A 707 19.50 19.96 -10.47
CA ILE A 707 18.08 20.39 -10.51
C ILE A 707 17.74 21.45 -9.45
N TYR A 708 18.75 22.07 -8.85
CA TYR A 708 18.59 23.10 -7.82
C TYR A 708 19.19 24.44 -8.26
N GLY A 709 19.15 24.76 -9.56
CA GLY A 709 19.73 26.01 -10.08
C GLY A 709 19.03 27.24 -9.50
N PHE A 710 17.74 27.12 -9.17
CA PHE A 710 16.99 28.14 -8.42
C PHE A 710 17.51 28.37 -6.97
N ARG A 711 18.35 27.48 -6.42
CA ARG A 711 19.09 27.65 -5.16
C ARG A 711 20.58 28.02 -5.39
N GLY A 712 20.95 28.30 -6.64
CA GLY A 712 22.31 28.72 -7.01
C GLY A 712 23.29 27.58 -7.31
N SER A 713 22.84 26.33 -7.48
CA SER A 713 23.73 25.24 -7.92
C SER A 713 24.18 25.44 -9.37
N ASP A 714 25.43 25.08 -9.68
CA ASP A 714 25.98 25.20 -11.03
C ASP A 714 26.16 23.84 -11.72
N SER A 715 25.41 23.61 -12.81
CA SER A 715 25.55 22.41 -13.65
C SER A 715 26.93 22.27 -14.32
N GLN A 716 27.70 23.36 -14.40
CA GLN A 716 29.06 23.40 -14.96
C GLN A 716 30.15 23.16 -13.92
N CYS A 717 29.82 22.84 -12.66
CA CYS A 717 30.79 22.64 -11.57
C CYS A 717 31.91 21.64 -11.89
N PHE A 718 31.62 20.54 -12.61
CA PHE A 718 32.63 19.58 -13.04
C PHE A 718 33.62 20.16 -14.06
N ASN A 719 33.12 20.98 -15.00
CA ASN A 719 33.95 21.66 -15.98
C ASN A 719 34.82 22.72 -15.31
N ARG A 720 34.22 23.50 -14.40
CA ARG A 720 34.93 24.48 -13.58
C ARG A 720 36.05 23.84 -12.75
N LEU A 721 35.79 22.70 -12.10
CA LEU A 721 36.82 21.96 -11.34
C LEU A 721 37.97 21.51 -12.24
N ARG A 722 37.68 21.05 -13.46
CA ARG A 722 38.69 20.63 -14.44
C ARG A 722 39.56 21.82 -14.89
N GLU A 723 38.97 23.00 -15.03
CA GLU A 723 39.68 24.24 -15.38
C GLU A 723 40.54 24.75 -14.22
N ASP A 724 40.00 24.79 -12.99
CA ASP A 724 40.69 25.27 -11.80
C ASP A 724 41.79 24.31 -11.31
N ARG A 725 41.60 23.00 -11.53
CA ARG A 725 42.52 21.91 -11.14
C ARG A 725 42.81 21.01 -12.34
N PRO A 726 43.73 21.39 -13.25
CA PRO A 726 44.08 20.59 -14.42
C PRO A 726 44.67 19.20 -14.10
N ASP A 727 45.10 18.96 -12.86
CA ASP A 727 45.57 17.68 -12.33
C ASP A 727 44.43 16.73 -11.92
N THR A 728 43.17 17.12 -12.11
CA THR A 728 41.98 16.32 -11.78
C THR A 728 41.88 15.05 -12.63
N ARG A 729 41.81 13.90 -11.96
CA ARG A 729 41.48 12.62 -12.59
C ARG A 729 39.97 12.48 -12.72
N MET A 730 39.47 12.54 -13.96
CA MET A 730 38.07 12.25 -14.29
C MET A 730 37.84 10.75 -14.45
N ILE A 731 36.83 10.20 -13.78
CA ILE A 731 36.38 8.80 -13.91
C ILE A 731 34.87 8.80 -14.16
N CYS A 732 34.39 8.08 -15.17
CA CYS A 732 32.97 7.97 -15.49
C CYS A 732 32.46 6.57 -15.15
N LEU A 733 31.32 6.48 -14.45
CA LEU A 733 30.62 5.23 -14.18
C LEU A 733 29.48 5.07 -15.19
N GLU A 734 29.58 4.06 -16.04
CA GLU A 734 28.68 3.89 -17.19
C GLU A 734 27.62 2.79 -16.99
N GLU A 735 27.72 1.97 -15.95
CA GLU A 735 26.82 0.84 -15.73
C GLU A 735 25.71 1.19 -14.74
N ASN A 736 24.45 1.19 -15.20
CA ASN A 736 23.26 1.37 -14.38
C ASN A 736 22.74 0.02 -13.88
N TYR A 737 22.68 -0.14 -12.56
CA TYR A 737 22.21 -1.36 -11.88
C TYR A 737 20.75 -1.27 -11.42
N ARG A 738 20.11 -0.11 -11.59
CA ARG A 738 18.79 0.21 -11.04
C ARG A 738 17.65 -0.13 -12.00
N SER A 739 17.75 0.36 -13.23
CA SER A 739 16.66 0.50 -14.18
C SER A 739 16.84 -0.46 -15.35
N VAL A 740 15.72 -0.91 -15.92
CA VAL A 740 15.68 -1.66 -17.18
C VAL A 740 16.14 -0.81 -18.36
N SER A 741 16.59 -1.43 -19.45
CA SER A 741 17.19 -0.67 -20.57
C SER A 741 16.18 0.27 -21.23
N ALA A 742 14.90 -0.11 -21.38
CA ALA A 742 13.89 0.78 -21.95
C ALA A 742 13.78 2.13 -21.21
N VAL A 743 13.91 2.14 -19.88
CA VAL A 743 13.90 3.37 -19.07
C VAL A 743 15.21 4.14 -19.23
N VAL A 744 16.35 3.44 -19.17
CA VAL A 744 17.68 4.06 -19.32
C VAL A 744 17.81 4.70 -20.69
N ASP A 745 17.56 3.95 -21.77
CA ASP A 745 17.76 4.38 -23.15
C ASP A 745 16.86 5.57 -23.49
N ALA A 746 15.60 5.56 -23.03
CA ALA A 746 14.70 6.71 -23.23
C ALA A 746 15.13 7.94 -22.42
N ALA A 747 15.53 7.76 -21.15
CA ALA A 747 16.02 8.85 -20.33
C ALA A 747 17.29 9.46 -20.95
N MET A 748 18.18 8.62 -21.49
CA MET A 748 19.38 9.02 -22.20
C MET A 748 19.07 9.79 -23.49
N ALA A 749 18.09 9.35 -24.28
CA ALA A 749 17.64 10.05 -25.48
C ALA A 749 17.13 11.47 -25.16
N VAL A 750 16.33 11.59 -24.10
CA VAL A 750 15.81 12.87 -23.61
C VAL A 750 16.95 13.78 -23.18
N ILE A 751 17.81 13.35 -22.24
CA ILE A 751 18.84 14.22 -21.66
C ILE A 751 19.94 14.59 -22.67
N SER A 752 20.17 13.76 -23.70
CA SER A 752 21.15 14.03 -24.76
C SER A 752 20.82 15.25 -25.61
N ARG A 753 19.62 15.82 -25.49
CA ARG A 753 19.26 17.11 -26.10
C ARG A 753 19.88 18.33 -25.40
N ASN A 754 20.31 18.20 -24.15
CA ASN A 754 21.06 19.25 -23.48
C ASN A 754 22.48 19.34 -24.08
N PRO A 755 23.09 20.54 -24.13
CA PRO A 755 24.47 20.69 -24.59
C PRO A 755 25.46 19.93 -23.69
N GLY A 756 26.64 19.59 -24.22
CA GLY A 756 27.71 18.92 -23.49
C GLY A 756 28.40 17.78 -24.24
N GLU A 757 29.24 17.05 -23.52
CA GLU A 757 29.88 15.80 -24.02
C GLU A 757 28.81 14.71 -24.26
N ALA A 758 29.15 13.72 -25.09
CA ALA A 758 28.26 12.59 -25.34
C ALA A 758 28.02 11.80 -24.04
N ARG A 759 26.75 11.54 -23.75
CA ARG A 759 26.32 10.86 -22.53
C ARG A 759 26.19 9.36 -22.78
N HIS A 760 26.77 8.55 -21.91
CA HIS A 760 26.74 7.09 -22.04
C HIS A 760 26.32 6.45 -20.71
N LEU A 761 25.24 5.67 -20.75
CA LEU A 761 24.76 4.88 -19.61
C LEU A 761 24.18 3.57 -20.15
N ARG A 762 24.62 2.44 -19.59
CA ARG A 762 24.21 1.10 -20.01
C ARG A 762 23.48 0.40 -18.88
N ALA A 763 22.24 -0.03 -19.13
CA ALA A 763 21.52 -0.87 -18.18
C ALA A 763 22.19 -2.23 -18.04
N TYR A 764 22.45 -2.64 -16.79
CA TYR A 764 22.85 -4.00 -16.43
C TYR A 764 21.64 -4.95 -16.40
N ARG A 765 20.45 -4.41 -16.14
CA ARG A 765 19.18 -5.15 -16.15
C ARG A 765 18.73 -5.39 -17.59
N GLY A 766 17.82 -6.36 -17.78
CA GLY A 766 17.25 -6.67 -19.10
C GLY A 766 16.42 -5.52 -19.70
N GLU A 767 15.86 -5.77 -20.88
CA GLU A 767 15.16 -4.77 -21.69
C GLU A 767 13.97 -4.12 -20.96
N GLY A 768 13.19 -4.93 -20.25
CA GLY A 768 12.01 -4.49 -19.50
C GLY A 768 10.80 -4.21 -20.40
N GLU A 769 9.77 -3.58 -19.82
CA GLU A 769 8.59 -3.15 -20.57
C GLU A 769 8.82 -1.78 -21.22
N LYS A 770 8.17 -1.53 -22.36
CA LYS A 770 8.15 -0.21 -23.00
C LYS A 770 7.54 0.85 -22.07
N ILE A 771 7.99 2.09 -22.21
CA ILE A 771 7.45 3.23 -21.49
C ILE A 771 6.03 3.50 -21.98
N ARG A 772 5.07 3.53 -21.08
CA ARG A 772 3.68 3.82 -21.44
C ARG A 772 3.46 5.33 -21.39
N VAL A 773 2.92 5.88 -22.46
CA VAL A 773 2.59 7.30 -22.60
C VAL A 773 1.08 7.41 -22.77
N VAL A 774 0.40 7.94 -21.77
CA VAL A 774 -1.06 7.88 -21.66
C VAL A 774 -1.67 9.27 -21.75
N GLU A 775 -2.53 9.46 -22.75
CA GLU A 775 -3.34 10.66 -22.94
C GLU A 775 -4.66 10.54 -22.18
N ALA A 776 -4.94 11.47 -21.27
CA ALA A 776 -6.22 11.58 -20.57
C ALA A 776 -7.06 12.75 -21.10
N ALA A 777 -8.38 12.66 -20.98
CA ALA A 777 -9.28 13.72 -21.44
C ALA A 777 -9.31 14.97 -20.54
N SER A 778 -8.87 14.84 -19.28
CA SER A 778 -8.82 15.94 -18.30
C SER A 778 -7.90 15.58 -17.13
N ASP A 779 -7.46 16.58 -16.35
CA ASP A 779 -6.65 16.37 -15.14
C ASP A 779 -7.35 15.41 -14.14
N PHE A 780 -8.68 15.43 -14.07
CA PHE A 780 -9.45 14.49 -13.24
C PHE A 780 -9.48 13.08 -13.84
N SER A 781 -9.60 12.96 -15.17
CA SER A 781 -9.52 11.67 -15.87
C SER A 781 -8.13 11.04 -15.75
N GLU A 782 -7.07 11.85 -15.72
CA GLU A 782 -5.70 11.43 -15.43
C GLU A 782 -5.63 10.83 -14.02
N GLY A 783 -6.16 11.53 -13.00
CA GLY A 783 -6.20 11.03 -11.63
C GLY A 783 -6.97 9.70 -11.49
N ILE A 784 -8.10 9.55 -12.18
CA ILE A 784 -8.86 8.29 -12.23
C ILE A 784 -8.03 7.18 -12.90
N PHE A 785 -7.36 7.48 -14.02
CA PHE A 785 -6.52 6.51 -14.70
C PHE A 785 -5.40 6.01 -13.79
N VAL A 786 -4.69 6.92 -13.11
CA VAL A 786 -3.60 6.58 -12.19
C VAL A 786 -4.12 5.67 -11.07
N ALA A 787 -5.24 6.03 -10.43
CA ALA A 787 -5.81 5.21 -9.36
C ALA A 787 -6.24 3.81 -9.83
N LYS A 788 -6.90 3.71 -11.00
CA LYS A 788 -7.30 2.42 -11.59
C LYS A 788 -6.11 1.59 -12.05
N GLU A 789 -5.08 2.22 -12.59
CA GLU A 789 -3.86 1.54 -12.98
C GLU A 789 -3.11 1.03 -11.74
N ILE A 790 -3.06 1.79 -10.64
CA ILE A 790 -2.50 1.33 -9.37
C ILE A 790 -3.26 0.11 -8.86
N ASN A 791 -4.61 0.17 -8.82
CA ASN A 791 -5.46 -0.96 -8.46
C ASN A 791 -5.15 -2.21 -9.33
N ARG A 792 -5.01 -2.01 -10.65
CA ARG A 792 -4.63 -3.09 -11.56
C ARG A 792 -3.23 -3.65 -11.25
N GLN A 793 -2.24 -2.79 -10.99
CA GLN A 793 -0.86 -3.17 -10.71
C GLN A 793 -0.68 -3.89 -9.37
N THR A 794 -1.56 -3.62 -8.40
CA THR A 794 -1.63 -4.39 -7.17
C THR A 794 -2.39 -5.70 -7.34
N GLY A 795 -3.03 -5.95 -8.50
CA GLY A 795 -3.74 -7.19 -8.83
C GLY A 795 -5.19 -7.20 -8.38
N GLY A 796 -5.86 -6.06 -8.37
CA GLY A 796 -7.23 -5.89 -7.87
C GLY A 796 -7.27 -5.60 -6.37
N LEU A 797 -8.15 -4.68 -5.96
CA LEU A 797 -8.40 -4.36 -4.55
C LEU A 797 -9.56 -5.19 -3.96
N ASP A 798 -10.41 -5.75 -4.81
CA ASP A 798 -11.49 -6.65 -4.43
C ASP A 798 -11.72 -7.77 -5.48
N MET A 799 -12.65 -8.67 -5.18
CA MET A 799 -12.97 -9.82 -6.04
C MET A 799 -13.64 -9.44 -7.37
N LEU A 800 -14.31 -8.29 -7.47
CA LEU A 800 -14.92 -7.83 -8.71
C LEU A 800 -13.86 -7.30 -9.67
N ASP A 801 -12.89 -6.54 -9.16
CA ASP A 801 -11.76 -6.03 -9.92
C ASP A 801 -10.99 -7.19 -10.57
N VAL A 802 -10.69 -8.22 -9.77
CA VAL A 802 -10.02 -9.45 -10.21
C VAL A 802 -10.79 -10.17 -11.32
N GLN A 803 -12.12 -10.34 -11.17
CA GLN A 803 -12.96 -11.02 -12.17
C GLN A 803 -13.02 -10.27 -13.51
N SER A 804 -12.92 -8.95 -13.49
CA SER A 804 -12.97 -8.13 -14.69
C SER A 804 -11.64 -8.05 -15.46
N GLY A 805 -10.51 -8.20 -14.78
CA GLY A 805 -9.14 -8.04 -15.34
C GLY A 805 -8.43 -9.32 -15.78
N PHE A 806 -8.99 -10.50 -15.46
CA PHE A 806 -8.29 -11.78 -15.41
C PHE A 806 -7.58 -12.24 -16.71
N GLN A 807 -7.94 -11.70 -17.87
CA GLN A 807 -7.47 -12.22 -19.17
C GLN A 807 -6.14 -11.66 -19.68
N ALA A 808 -5.53 -10.69 -18.99
CA ALA A 808 -4.24 -10.11 -19.37
C ALA A 808 -3.10 -10.36 -18.35
N GLU A 809 -3.37 -11.00 -17.21
CA GLU A 809 -2.59 -10.74 -15.98
C GLU A 809 -1.93 -11.94 -15.27
N ILE A 810 -2.00 -13.15 -15.82
CA ILE A 810 -1.27 -14.31 -15.24
C ILE A 810 0.27 -14.13 -15.33
N GLU A 811 0.75 -13.18 -16.15
CA GLU A 811 2.20 -12.94 -16.37
C GLU A 811 2.74 -11.67 -15.69
N ARG A 812 1.89 -10.81 -15.11
CA ARG A 812 2.36 -9.56 -14.49
C ARG A 812 2.70 -9.75 -13.02
N ARG A 813 3.87 -9.23 -12.63
CA ARG A 813 4.34 -9.22 -11.24
C ARG A 813 3.44 -8.30 -10.41
N GLN A 814 2.65 -8.85 -9.49
CA GLN A 814 1.84 -8.06 -8.55
C GLN A 814 2.74 -7.19 -7.66
N ARG A 815 2.45 -5.89 -7.61
CA ARG A 815 3.22 -4.91 -6.84
C ARG A 815 2.55 -4.59 -5.50
N SER A 816 3.34 -4.32 -4.47
CA SER A 816 2.84 -3.69 -3.24
C SER A 816 2.62 -2.20 -3.49
N PHE A 817 1.76 -1.53 -2.71
CA PHE A 817 1.62 -0.07 -2.76
C PHE A 817 2.95 0.66 -2.53
N SER A 818 3.82 0.12 -1.67
CA SER A 818 5.16 0.65 -1.39
C SER A 818 6.11 0.60 -2.60
N ASP A 819 5.83 -0.25 -3.59
CA ASP A 819 6.61 -0.35 -4.83
C ASP A 819 6.23 0.73 -5.85
N ILE A 820 5.28 1.63 -5.52
CA ILE A 820 4.67 2.59 -6.45
C ILE A 820 4.89 4.03 -5.97
N ALA A 821 5.39 4.88 -6.87
CA ALA A 821 5.44 6.32 -6.67
C ALA A 821 4.68 7.09 -7.75
N VAL A 822 4.06 8.21 -7.34
CA VAL A 822 3.40 9.18 -8.21
C VAL A 822 4.13 10.51 -8.09
N LEU A 823 4.77 10.92 -9.19
CA LEU A 823 5.59 12.12 -9.28
C LEU A 823 4.84 13.22 -10.03
N CYS A 824 4.85 14.44 -9.47
CA CYS A 824 4.31 15.63 -10.15
C CYS A 824 5.32 16.78 -10.12
N ARG A 825 5.17 17.77 -11.00
CA ARG A 825 6.01 18.97 -10.97
C ARG A 825 5.70 19.87 -9.76
N THR A 826 4.42 19.95 -9.36
CA THR A 826 3.95 20.87 -8.30
C THR A 826 2.97 20.21 -7.32
N HIS A 827 2.92 20.71 -6.08
CA HIS A 827 1.96 20.24 -5.07
C HIS A 827 0.49 20.52 -5.42
N ARG A 828 0.20 21.42 -6.36
CA ARG A 828 -1.18 21.71 -6.77
C ARG A 828 -1.85 20.49 -7.40
N GLN A 829 -1.08 19.67 -8.11
CA GLN A 829 -1.55 18.46 -8.78
C GLN A 829 -1.96 17.36 -7.79
N PHE A 830 -1.39 17.36 -6.58
CA PHE A 830 -1.69 16.33 -5.56
C PHE A 830 -3.16 16.31 -5.16
N ARG A 831 -3.85 17.47 -5.10
CA ARG A 831 -5.23 17.52 -4.62
C ARG A 831 -6.18 16.60 -5.40
N ILE A 832 -6.00 16.50 -6.72
CA ILE A 832 -6.82 15.63 -7.58
C ILE A 832 -6.44 14.17 -7.36
N LEU A 833 -5.14 13.87 -7.32
CA LEU A 833 -4.62 12.52 -7.09
C LEU A 833 -5.02 11.97 -5.70
N GLU A 834 -4.82 12.75 -4.64
CA GLU A 834 -5.23 12.44 -3.26
C GLU A 834 -6.72 12.08 -3.21
N LYS A 835 -7.57 12.87 -3.89
CA LYS A 835 -9.00 12.60 -3.99
C LYS A 835 -9.29 11.28 -4.71
N CYS A 836 -8.67 11.04 -5.86
CA CYS A 836 -8.90 9.82 -6.65
C CYS A 836 -8.41 8.56 -5.91
N LEU A 837 -7.23 8.60 -5.30
CA LEU A 837 -6.67 7.50 -4.51
C LEU A 837 -7.53 7.20 -3.28
N SER A 838 -7.95 8.24 -2.55
CA SER A 838 -8.84 8.10 -1.39
C SER A 838 -10.20 7.52 -1.77
N GLN A 839 -10.76 7.90 -2.92
CA GLN A 839 -12.03 7.35 -3.40
C GLN A 839 -11.90 5.86 -3.77
N GLU A 840 -10.76 5.47 -4.34
CA GLU A 840 -10.45 4.08 -4.66
C GLU A 840 -9.91 3.30 -3.44
N GLY A 841 -9.88 3.88 -2.24
CA GLY A 841 -9.42 3.21 -1.02
C GLY A 841 -7.93 2.84 -1.01
N ILE A 842 -7.14 3.49 -1.88
CA ILE A 842 -5.71 3.21 -2.02
C ILE A 842 -4.93 3.96 -0.93
N PRO A 843 -4.15 3.28 -0.08
CA PRO A 843 -3.31 3.93 0.92
C PRO A 843 -2.21 4.73 0.22
N TYR A 844 -2.05 5.99 0.62
CA TYR A 844 -1.04 6.88 0.04
C TYR A 844 -0.41 7.79 1.11
N MET A 845 0.81 8.24 0.83
CA MET A 845 1.54 9.20 1.66
C MET A 845 2.10 10.33 0.80
N THR A 846 2.00 11.57 1.27
CA THR A 846 2.46 12.77 0.56
C THR A 846 3.76 13.29 1.19
N VAL A 847 4.84 13.40 0.40
CA VAL A 847 6.15 13.89 0.85
C VAL A 847 6.37 15.34 0.45
N GLY A 848 6.92 16.15 1.37
CA GLY A 848 7.45 17.48 1.10
C GLY A 848 6.45 18.64 1.22
N ARG A 849 5.37 18.50 1.98
CA ARG A 849 4.33 19.53 2.12
C ARG A 849 4.56 20.40 3.37
N GLY A 850 5.65 21.17 3.35
CA GLY A 850 6.20 22.11 4.37
C GLY A 850 5.24 23.06 5.11
N ASP A 851 3.94 23.07 4.80
CA ASP A 851 3.01 24.11 5.24
C ASP A 851 2.68 24.03 6.73
N PHE A 852 2.85 22.87 7.38
CA PHE A 852 2.38 22.71 8.77
C PHE A 852 3.40 23.20 9.82
N LEU A 853 4.70 23.07 9.54
CA LEU A 853 5.75 23.59 10.43
C LEU A 853 5.77 25.13 10.49
N LEU A 854 5.15 25.78 9.50
CA LEU A 854 4.98 27.23 9.45
C LEU A 854 3.81 27.75 10.29
N ASP A 855 2.91 26.87 10.73
CA ASP A 855 1.75 27.26 11.53
C ASP A 855 2.19 27.88 12.87
N SER A 856 1.55 28.99 13.25
CA SER A 856 1.91 29.75 14.45
C SER A 856 1.77 28.92 15.73
N ALA A 857 0.74 28.07 15.82
CA ALA A 857 0.53 27.22 16.99
C ALA A 857 1.54 26.06 17.05
N VAL A 858 1.93 25.51 15.90
CA VAL A 858 3.03 24.53 15.80
C VAL A 858 4.34 25.15 16.27
N ARG A 859 4.70 26.32 15.75
CA ARG A 859 5.94 27.01 16.12
C ARG A 859 5.98 27.44 17.57
N GLY A 860 4.86 27.95 18.09
CA GLY A 860 4.73 28.27 19.52
C GLY A 860 4.91 27.03 20.40
N THR A 861 4.31 25.91 20.00
CA THR A 861 4.44 24.61 20.71
C THR A 861 5.89 24.14 20.73
N VAL A 862 6.55 24.10 19.56
CA VAL A 862 7.95 23.67 19.45
C VAL A 862 8.87 24.60 20.26
N SER A 863 8.64 25.92 20.21
CA SER A 863 9.43 26.91 20.95
C SER A 863 9.30 26.74 22.47
N PHE A 864 8.09 26.46 22.97
CA PHE A 864 7.86 26.17 24.39
C PHE A 864 8.63 24.93 24.84
N PHE A 865 8.58 23.83 24.09
CA PHE A 865 9.29 22.62 24.49
C PHE A 865 10.82 22.76 24.35
N LYS A 866 11.30 23.51 23.36
CA LYS A 866 12.73 23.87 23.25
C LYS A 866 13.22 24.69 24.43
N SER A 867 12.45 25.69 24.87
CA SER A 867 12.82 26.54 26.00
C SER A 867 12.83 25.81 27.35
N LEU A 868 12.38 24.56 27.39
CA LEU A 868 12.50 23.66 28.54
C LEU A 868 13.80 22.83 28.51
N GLU A 869 14.42 22.65 27.35
CA GLU A 869 15.67 21.91 27.16
C GLU A 869 16.89 22.85 27.09
N GLU A 870 16.74 23.99 26.40
CA GLU A 870 17.77 25.01 26.22
C GLU A 870 17.32 26.32 26.92
N GLU A 871 18.11 26.84 27.86
CA GLU A 871 17.81 28.12 28.54
C GLU A 871 18.13 29.33 27.65
N GLU A 872 17.47 29.41 26.49
CA GLU A 872 17.57 30.55 25.58
C GLU A 872 16.42 31.54 25.81
N PRO A 873 16.69 32.82 26.13
CA PRO A 873 15.64 33.82 26.37
C PRO A 873 14.68 34.01 25.18
N GLN A 874 15.18 33.82 23.96
CA GLN A 874 14.46 34.08 22.71
C GLN A 874 13.38 33.02 22.42
N THR A 875 13.62 31.75 22.77
CA THR A 875 12.65 30.66 22.54
C THR A 875 11.45 30.79 23.47
N LYS A 876 11.67 31.24 24.72
CA LYS A 876 10.62 31.60 25.68
C LYS A 876 9.76 32.75 25.16
N GLU A 877 10.38 33.83 24.68
CA GLU A 877 9.67 35.00 24.15
C GLU A 877 8.79 34.63 22.94
N LEU A 878 9.30 33.78 22.05
CA LEU A 878 8.55 33.31 20.88
C LEU A 878 7.35 32.41 21.27
N ALA A 879 7.53 31.54 22.27
CA ALA A 879 6.43 30.73 22.81
C ALA A 879 5.32 31.60 23.41
N LEU A 880 5.69 32.62 24.19
CA LEU A 880 4.77 33.59 24.79
C LEU A 880 3.95 34.34 23.73
N LYS A 881 4.62 34.83 22.68
CA LYS A 881 3.99 35.56 21.58
C LYS A 881 3.03 34.68 20.77
N LEU A 882 3.43 33.45 20.43
CA LEU A 882 2.70 32.62 19.46
C LEU A 882 1.54 31.81 20.06
N LEU A 883 1.63 31.39 21.32
CA LEU A 883 0.61 30.57 21.97
C LEU A 883 -0.39 31.39 22.76
N TRP A 884 0.08 32.45 23.40
CA TRP A 884 -0.71 33.22 24.37
C TRP A 884 -0.88 34.69 23.99
N ASP A 885 -0.23 35.16 22.91
CA ASP A 885 -0.21 36.59 22.50
C ASP A 885 0.29 37.50 23.64
N LEU A 886 1.30 37.03 24.38
CA LEU A 886 1.90 37.74 25.52
C LEU A 886 3.37 38.08 25.24
N SER A 887 3.84 39.17 25.85
CA SER A 887 5.27 39.50 25.96
C SER A 887 5.86 38.99 27.28
N ASP A 888 7.18 38.90 27.37
CA ASP A 888 7.90 38.47 28.58
C ASP A 888 7.82 39.53 29.70
N THR A 889 6.63 39.66 30.26
CA THR A 889 6.24 40.52 31.39
C THR A 889 5.89 39.64 32.59
N GLU A 890 5.66 40.21 33.78
CA GLU A 890 5.28 39.42 34.97
C GLU A 890 4.07 38.49 34.73
N VAL A 891 3.10 38.93 33.91
CA VAL A 891 1.93 38.12 33.53
C VAL A 891 2.31 37.00 32.58
N GLY A 892 3.12 37.29 31.55
CA GLY A 892 3.63 36.29 30.61
C GLY A 892 4.47 35.24 31.30
N ASP A 893 5.40 35.65 32.17
CA ASP A 893 6.23 34.72 32.94
C ASP A 893 5.38 33.82 33.84
N SER A 894 4.36 34.35 34.52
CA SER A 894 3.46 33.54 35.34
C SER A 894 2.78 32.42 34.53
N VAL A 895 2.28 32.72 33.32
CA VAL A 895 1.64 31.74 32.43
C VAL A 895 2.66 30.70 31.96
N TYR A 896 3.86 31.14 31.58
CA TYR A 896 4.94 30.24 31.19
C TYR A 896 5.38 29.31 32.32
N GLN A 897 5.54 29.82 33.55
CA GLN A 897 5.95 29.02 34.70
C GLN A 897 4.91 27.97 35.07
N GLU A 898 3.61 28.27 34.92
CA GLU A 898 2.54 27.31 35.16
C GLU A 898 2.58 26.15 34.15
N ALA A 899 2.72 26.46 32.86
CA ALA A 899 2.88 25.46 31.81
C ALA A 899 4.18 24.64 32.01
N LYS A 900 5.31 25.30 32.31
CA LYS A 900 6.61 24.66 32.60
C LYS A 900 6.49 23.68 33.77
N LYS A 901 5.83 24.07 34.85
CA LYS A 901 5.63 23.21 36.03
C LYS A 901 4.87 21.92 35.70
N LYS A 902 3.90 21.98 34.77
CA LYS A 902 3.11 20.83 34.33
C LYS A 902 3.90 19.91 33.38
N TYR A 903 4.64 20.47 32.44
CA TYR A 903 5.20 19.72 31.31
C TYR A 903 6.67 19.32 31.45
N LEU A 904 7.49 20.06 32.19
CA LEU A 904 8.90 19.73 32.42
C LEU A 904 9.12 18.32 33.02
N PRO A 905 8.30 17.85 33.99
CA PRO A 905 8.43 16.48 34.51
C PRO A 905 8.02 15.39 33.51
N GLN A 906 7.20 15.73 32.51
CA GLN A 906 6.66 14.77 31.54
C GLN A 906 7.65 14.47 30.41
N ILE A 907 8.44 15.46 29.99
CA ILE A 907 9.49 15.34 28.95
C ILE A 907 10.42 14.14 29.19
N LYS A 908 10.77 13.88 30.45
CA LYS A 908 11.66 12.76 30.82
C LYS A 908 10.95 11.43 31.05
N LYS A 909 9.61 11.42 31.16
CA LYS A 909 8.81 10.26 31.59
C LYS A 909 7.92 9.68 30.49
N HIS A 910 7.60 10.47 29.47
CA HIS A 910 6.65 10.10 28.44
C HIS A 910 7.23 10.41 27.07
N LYS A 911 6.76 9.66 26.06
CA LYS A 911 7.13 9.90 24.67
C LYS A 911 6.47 11.20 24.15
N PRO A 912 7.03 11.82 23.09
CA PRO A 912 6.58 13.11 22.57
C PRO A 912 5.09 13.19 22.20
N GLU A 913 4.52 12.14 21.60
CA GLU A 913 3.12 12.08 21.19
C GLU A 913 2.18 12.23 22.39
N LYS A 914 2.47 11.54 23.50
CA LYS A 914 1.62 11.57 24.69
C LYS A 914 1.63 12.97 25.34
N ILE A 915 2.79 13.62 25.31
CA ILE A 915 2.96 15.00 25.80
C ILE A 915 2.17 15.96 24.90
N LEU A 916 2.33 15.84 23.57
CA LEU A 916 1.65 16.70 22.61
C LEU A 916 0.13 16.52 22.60
N LYS A 917 -0.38 15.31 22.88
CA LYS A 917 -1.81 15.04 23.03
C LYS A 917 -2.40 15.82 24.22
N SER A 918 -1.74 15.76 25.38
CA SER A 918 -2.13 16.56 26.56
C SER A 918 -2.01 18.06 26.27
N TRP A 919 -0.94 18.46 25.57
CA TRP A 919 -0.69 19.85 25.20
C TRP A 919 -1.78 20.42 24.29
N GLN A 920 -2.22 19.67 23.29
CA GLN A 920 -3.30 20.06 22.38
C GLN A 920 -4.63 20.29 23.09
N GLU A 921 -4.90 19.52 24.15
CA GLU A 921 -6.09 19.70 24.98
C GLU A 921 -6.00 20.98 25.81
N ASP A 922 -4.89 21.15 26.53
CA ASP A 922 -4.67 22.32 27.40
C ASP A 922 -4.66 23.65 26.62
N MET A 923 -4.06 23.66 25.43
CA MET A 923 -3.94 24.85 24.58
C MET A 923 -5.15 25.04 23.64
N ASN A 924 -6.15 24.17 23.70
CA ASN A 924 -7.32 24.17 22.81
C ASN A 924 -6.95 24.12 21.30
N LEU A 925 -5.90 23.37 20.96
CA LEU A 925 -5.34 23.26 19.60
C LEU A 925 -5.82 22.03 18.83
N LYS A 926 -6.71 21.19 19.40
CA LYS A 926 -7.21 19.95 18.78
C LYS A 926 -7.79 20.11 17.37
N LYS A 927 -8.34 21.28 17.04
CA LYS A 927 -8.93 21.56 15.71
C LYS A 927 -7.93 22.14 14.70
N ASN A 928 -6.71 22.44 15.12
CA ASN A 928 -5.68 22.96 14.22
C ASN A 928 -5.01 21.78 13.48
N ALA A 929 -5.29 21.66 12.18
CA ALA A 929 -4.76 20.59 11.34
C ALA A 929 -3.23 20.52 11.31
N ALA A 930 -2.52 21.64 11.49
CA ALA A 930 -1.07 21.65 11.53
C ALA A 930 -0.51 21.11 12.85
N VAL A 931 -1.13 21.45 13.98
CA VAL A 931 -0.77 20.90 15.29
C VAL A 931 -1.10 19.41 15.37
N THR A 932 -2.18 18.97 14.72
CA THR A 932 -2.48 17.54 14.55
C THR A 932 -1.39 16.83 13.75
N ARG A 933 -0.88 17.43 12.66
CA ARG A 933 0.26 16.88 11.91
C ARG A 933 1.56 16.87 12.73
N LEU A 934 1.82 17.88 13.55
CA LEU A 934 2.96 17.89 14.47
C LEU A 934 2.90 16.71 15.46
N TYR A 935 1.71 16.48 16.04
CA TYR A 935 1.47 15.32 16.89
C TYR A 935 1.65 13.99 16.13
N GLN A 936 1.13 13.87 14.92
CA GLN A 936 1.32 12.67 14.08
C GLN A 936 2.79 12.45 13.73
N THR A 937 3.55 13.51 13.49
CA THR A 937 4.99 13.45 13.25
C THR A 937 5.73 12.95 14.48
N ALA A 938 5.32 13.40 15.67
CA ALA A 938 5.90 13.01 16.95
C ALA A 938 5.72 11.51 17.29
N LEU A 939 4.77 10.81 16.65
CA LEU A 939 4.57 9.36 16.81
C LEU A 939 5.84 8.55 16.49
N GLN A 940 6.69 9.08 15.62
CA GLN A 940 7.91 8.42 15.13
C GLN A 940 9.11 8.57 16.06
N TYR A 941 8.98 9.32 17.17
CA TYR A 941 10.10 9.71 18.02
C TYR A 941 10.00 9.08 19.41
N SER A 942 11.14 8.63 19.94
CA SER A 942 11.18 7.99 21.26
C SER A 942 11.38 8.98 22.40
N THR A 943 11.97 10.15 22.12
CA THR A 943 12.29 11.18 23.12
C THR A 943 12.00 12.59 22.59
N MET A 944 11.68 13.53 23.48
CA MET A 944 11.38 14.92 23.10
C MET A 944 12.63 15.63 22.55
N GLU A 945 13.80 15.39 23.14
CA GLU A 945 15.08 15.95 22.69
C GLU A 945 15.38 15.59 21.23
N GLU A 946 15.19 14.33 20.85
CA GLU A 946 15.38 13.87 19.48
C GLU A 946 14.36 14.50 18.51
N PHE A 947 13.09 14.56 18.93
CA PHE A 947 12.01 15.17 18.15
C PHE A 947 12.27 16.64 17.88
N LEU A 948 12.64 17.42 18.91
CA LEU A 948 12.89 18.85 18.78
C LEU A 948 14.17 19.14 17.97
N ARG A 949 15.23 18.34 18.14
CA ARG A 949 16.45 18.46 17.36
C ARG A 949 16.18 18.24 15.86
N ASP A 950 15.45 17.18 15.51
CA ASP A 950 15.18 16.84 14.12
C ASP A 950 14.20 17.85 13.48
N LEU A 951 13.26 18.42 14.26
CA LEU A 951 12.43 19.58 13.85
C LEU A 951 13.23 20.87 13.63
N SER A 952 14.40 21.01 14.24
CA SER A 952 15.25 22.21 14.14
C SER A 952 16.20 22.19 12.94
N LEU A 953 16.57 20.98 12.49
CA LEU A 953 17.63 20.75 11.52
C LEU A 953 17.12 20.24 10.15
N GLY A 954 15.84 19.87 10.03
CA GLY A 954 15.28 19.23 8.84
C GLY A 954 14.30 20.09 8.04
N GLU A 955 14.28 19.91 6.70
CA GLU A 955 13.08 20.15 5.89
C GLU A 955 12.12 18.95 6.10
N GLU A 956 10.80 19.13 6.02
CA GLU A 956 9.77 18.11 6.33
C GLU A 956 9.97 16.74 5.63
N GLY A 957 10.67 16.71 4.49
CA GLY A 957 11.07 15.48 3.80
C GLY A 957 12.02 14.58 4.59
N ASP A 958 12.71 15.13 5.60
CA ASP A 958 13.65 14.44 6.48
C ASP A 958 12.98 13.86 7.73
N LEU A 959 11.86 14.45 8.19
CA LEU A 959 11.15 14.03 9.42
C LEU A 959 10.42 12.68 9.31
N ILE A 960 10.11 12.25 8.08
CA ILE A 960 9.25 11.08 7.79
C ILE A 960 10.08 9.79 7.54
N ARG A 961 11.42 9.86 7.57
CA ARG A 961 12.28 8.83 6.95
C ARG A 961 13.24 8.11 7.90
N ARG A 962 12.87 7.93 9.18
CA ARG A 962 13.54 6.98 10.08
C ARG A 962 12.71 5.70 10.26
N PRO A 963 13.30 4.51 10.05
CA PRO A 963 12.72 3.28 10.57
C PRO A 963 13.30 3.01 11.96
N GLN A 964 12.59 3.42 13.02
CA GLN A 964 12.74 2.78 14.32
C GLN A 964 11.36 2.49 14.93
N LYS A 965 11.06 1.19 15.02
CA LYS A 965 9.90 0.55 15.67
C LYS A 965 8.60 1.36 15.61
N ASN A 966 7.98 1.43 14.44
CA ASN A 966 6.53 1.63 14.27
C ASN A 966 6.14 1.02 12.92
N TYR A 967 5.05 0.26 12.91
CA TYR A 967 4.53 -0.56 11.82
C TYR A 967 4.73 0.04 10.42
N SER A 968 5.40 -0.69 9.50
CA SER A 968 5.67 -0.21 8.14
C SER A 968 4.44 -0.38 7.25
N ALA A 969 3.51 0.56 7.32
CA ALA A 969 2.35 0.57 6.43
C ALA A 969 2.80 0.81 4.97
N GLY A 970 2.67 -0.20 4.11
CA GLY A 970 2.93 -0.06 2.68
C GLY A 970 1.90 0.86 2.02
N ALA A 971 2.36 2.00 1.47
CA ALA A 971 1.51 3.00 0.83
C ALA A 971 2.13 3.54 -0.46
N VAL A 972 1.29 4.05 -1.37
CA VAL A 972 1.73 4.73 -2.59
C VAL A 972 2.38 6.06 -2.21
N THR A 973 3.57 6.34 -2.72
CA THR A 973 4.28 7.59 -2.36
C THR A 973 4.01 8.70 -3.38
N LEU A 974 3.38 9.79 -2.94
CA LEU A 974 3.16 11.01 -3.72
C LEU A 974 4.26 12.02 -3.38
N MET A 975 4.96 12.52 -4.40
CA MET A 975 6.02 13.50 -4.20
C MET A 975 6.28 14.36 -5.43
N THR A 976 7.01 15.46 -5.25
CA THR A 976 7.43 16.28 -6.38
C THR A 976 8.61 15.62 -7.09
N LEU A 977 8.86 15.99 -8.36
CA LEU A 977 10.07 15.55 -9.08
C LEU A 977 11.35 15.86 -8.28
N HIS A 978 11.43 17.04 -7.64
CA HIS A 978 12.55 17.41 -6.77
C HIS A 978 12.64 16.49 -5.54
N GLY A 979 11.51 16.22 -4.87
CA GLY A 979 11.47 15.34 -3.69
C GLY A 979 11.79 13.87 -3.98
N SER A 980 11.82 13.49 -5.26
CA SER A 980 12.16 12.13 -5.72
C SER A 980 13.66 11.87 -5.86
N LYS A 981 14.49 12.92 -5.84
CA LYS A 981 15.94 12.79 -5.98
C LYS A 981 16.53 11.86 -4.92
N GLY A 982 17.44 10.99 -5.34
CA GLY A 982 18.03 9.95 -4.50
C GLY A 982 17.15 8.71 -4.25
N LEU A 983 15.86 8.73 -4.62
CA LEU A 983 14.96 7.58 -4.42
C LEU A 983 14.89 6.67 -5.65
N GLU A 984 14.23 5.52 -5.51
CA GLU A 984 13.95 4.58 -6.59
C GLU A 984 12.71 3.73 -6.26
N PHE A 985 11.91 3.42 -7.29
CA PHE A 985 10.66 2.66 -7.16
C PHE A 985 10.52 1.66 -8.32
N PRO A 986 10.03 0.44 -8.09
CA PRO A 986 9.66 -0.50 -9.15
C PRO A 986 8.76 0.11 -10.23
N LEU A 987 7.72 0.85 -9.83
CA LEU A 987 6.80 1.55 -10.73
C LEU A 987 6.76 3.04 -10.40
N VAL A 988 6.92 3.87 -11.43
CA VAL A 988 6.76 5.33 -11.33
C VAL A 988 5.71 5.82 -12.32
N PHE A 989 4.75 6.58 -11.79
CA PHE A 989 3.90 7.46 -12.58
C PHE A 989 4.51 8.86 -12.59
N LEU A 990 4.69 9.45 -13.78
CA LEU A 990 5.06 10.85 -13.93
C LEU A 990 3.86 11.59 -14.54
N CYS A 991 3.14 12.32 -13.69
CA CYS A 991 1.87 12.94 -14.04
C CYS A 991 2.01 14.40 -14.46
N GLY A 992 1.14 14.83 -15.36
CA GLY A 992 1.16 16.16 -15.94
C GLY A 992 2.39 16.42 -16.82
N THR A 993 2.80 15.45 -17.64
CA THR A 993 3.82 15.64 -18.69
C THR A 993 3.25 16.43 -19.86
N GLN A 994 2.88 17.68 -19.61
CA GLN A 994 2.19 18.56 -20.56
C GLN A 994 2.80 19.96 -20.59
N GLU A 995 2.58 20.66 -21.70
CA GLU A 995 3.03 22.04 -21.90
C GLU A 995 2.52 22.96 -20.77
N GLY A 996 3.36 23.91 -20.36
CA GLY A 996 3.14 24.80 -19.22
C GLY A 996 3.25 24.15 -17.84
N THR A 997 3.27 22.82 -17.73
CA THR A 997 3.47 22.09 -16.45
C THR A 997 4.85 21.48 -16.35
N LEU A 998 5.30 20.78 -17.39
CA LEU A 998 6.65 20.23 -17.51
C LEU A 998 7.06 20.30 -18.99
N PRO A 999 7.83 21.30 -19.42
CA PRO A 999 8.52 22.30 -18.61
C PRO A 999 7.56 23.31 -17.94
N LEU A 1000 7.91 23.77 -16.74
CA LEU A 1000 7.12 24.74 -16.01
C LEU A 1000 7.29 26.14 -16.62
N GLU A 1001 6.18 26.74 -17.06
CA GLU A 1001 6.15 28.12 -17.58
C GLU A 1001 5.63 29.10 -16.52
N LYS A 1002 6.29 30.25 -16.39
CA LYS A 1002 5.87 31.36 -15.54
C LYS A 1002 5.77 32.63 -16.37
N ALA A 1003 4.77 33.46 -16.08
CA ALA A 1003 4.55 34.71 -16.82
C ALA A 1003 5.72 35.70 -16.72
N ASP A 1004 6.45 35.70 -15.60
CA ASP A 1004 7.43 36.74 -15.26
C ASP A 1004 8.90 36.30 -15.38
N TYR A 1005 9.17 35.01 -15.64
CA TYR A 1005 10.55 34.47 -15.67
C TYR A 1005 10.76 33.53 -16.85
N PRO A 1006 11.90 33.61 -17.56
CA PRO A 1006 12.22 32.67 -18.63
C PRO A 1006 12.38 31.26 -18.06
N THR A 1007 11.73 30.29 -18.70
CA THR A 1007 11.87 28.88 -18.36
C THR A 1007 13.24 28.36 -18.79
N ASP A 1008 14.02 27.85 -17.83
CA ASP A 1008 15.24 27.11 -18.13
C ASP A 1008 14.88 25.70 -18.62
N LEU A 1009 14.86 25.54 -19.94
CA LEU A 1009 14.55 24.26 -20.58
C LEU A 1009 15.58 23.18 -20.27
N GLU A 1010 16.85 23.53 -20.03
CA GLU A 1010 17.90 22.56 -19.74
C GLU A 1010 17.72 22.00 -18.33
N GLU A 1011 17.40 22.85 -17.35
CA GLU A 1011 17.09 22.42 -15.98
C GLU A 1011 15.78 21.62 -15.91
N GLU A 1012 14.71 22.06 -16.58
CA GLU A 1012 13.45 21.31 -16.60
C GLU A 1012 13.62 19.94 -17.29
N ARG A 1013 14.53 19.83 -18.27
CA ARG A 1013 14.88 18.54 -18.89
C ARG A 1013 15.68 17.64 -17.94
N ARG A 1014 16.65 18.19 -17.19
CA ARG A 1014 17.33 17.45 -16.09
C ARG A 1014 16.32 16.96 -15.06
N LEU A 1015 15.33 17.77 -14.72
CA LEU A 1015 14.26 17.40 -13.79
C LEU A 1015 13.39 16.26 -14.31
N PHE A 1016 13.03 16.29 -15.59
CA PHE A 1016 12.32 15.18 -16.24
C PHE A 1016 13.17 13.90 -16.28
N PHE A 1017 14.45 14.01 -16.65
CA PHE A 1017 15.44 12.92 -16.60
C PHE A 1017 15.55 12.29 -15.20
N VAL A 1018 15.63 13.10 -14.14
CA VAL A 1018 15.62 12.63 -12.76
C VAL A 1018 14.36 11.81 -12.48
N GLY A 1019 13.18 12.31 -12.86
CA GLY A 1019 11.90 11.63 -12.69
C GLY A 1019 11.84 10.27 -13.39
N MET A 1020 12.27 10.21 -14.66
CA MET A 1020 12.32 8.95 -15.43
C MET A 1020 13.23 7.92 -14.76
N THR A 1021 14.41 8.34 -14.32
CA THR A 1021 15.44 7.45 -13.74
C THR A 1021 15.17 7.04 -12.28
N ARG A 1022 14.01 7.42 -11.73
CA ARG A 1022 13.50 6.85 -10.47
C ARG A 1022 12.85 5.48 -10.69
N ALA A 1023 12.37 5.21 -11.91
CA ALA A 1023 11.73 3.94 -12.26
C ALA A 1023 12.76 2.81 -12.39
N LYS A 1024 12.52 1.69 -11.71
CA LYS A 1024 13.35 0.49 -11.81
C LYS A 1024 12.84 -0.46 -12.90
N ASP A 1025 11.54 -0.73 -12.92
CA ASP A 1025 10.95 -1.76 -13.78
C ASP A 1025 9.99 -1.18 -14.83
N GLN A 1026 9.15 -0.22 -14.43
CA GLN A 1026 8.12 0.35 -15.30
C GLN A 1026 7.96 1.86 -15.07
N LEU A 1027 7.84 2.59 -16.17
CA LEU A 1027 7.58 4.03 -16.20
C LEU A 1027 6.30 4.30 -16.99
N ILE A 1028 5.38 5.05 -16.38
CA ILE A 1028 4.13 5.49 -17.00
C ILE A 1028 4.12 7.01 -16.97
N LEU A 1029 4.06 7.62 -18.14
CA LEU A 1029 3.97 9.07 -18.35
C LEU A 1029 2.53 9.41 -18.68
N THR A 1030 1.94 10.40 -17.99
CA THR A 1030 0.54 10.78 -18.20
C THR A 1030 0.40 12.27 -18.44
N TYR A 1031 -0.50 12.63 -19.35
CA TYR A 1031 -0.83 14.02 -19.66
C TYR A 1031 -2.31 14.15 -20.00
N ALA A 1032 -2.89 15.34 -19.78
CA ALA A 1032 -4.31 15.60 -20.02
C ALA A 1032 -4.58 16.68 -21.08
N LYS A 1033 -3.55 17.44 -21.46
CA LYS A 1033 -3.64 18.58 -22.40
C LYS A 1033 -2.63 18.39 -23.53
N GLU A 1034 -2.06 19.49 -24.04
CA GLU A 1034 -0.98 19.40 -25.02
C GLU A 1034 0.25 18.69 -24.41
N PRO A 1035 0.80 17.67 -25.09
CA PRO A 1035 1.90 16.88 -24.56
C PRO A 1035 3.15 17.73 -24.35
N SER A 1036 3.96 17.37 -23.36
CA SER A 1036 5.25 18.00 -23.14
C SER A 1036 6.16 17.81 -24.36
N PRO A 1037 6.93 18.83 -24.78
CA PRO A 1037 7.93 18.69 -25.85
C PRO A 1037 8.99 17.62 -25.50
N PHE A 1038 9.21 17.31 -24.22
CA PHE A 1038 10.15 16.28 -23.82
C PHE A 1038 9.68 14.85 -24.17
N LEU A 1039 8.38 14.66 -24.44
CA LEU A 1039 7.86 13.36 -24.88
C LEU A 1039 8.26 13.03 -26.32
N GLU A 1040 8.50 14.03 -27.16
CA GLU A 1040 8.94 13.86 -28.55
C GLU A 1040 10.39 13.36 -28.65
N ASP A 1041 11.18 13.57 -27.60
CA ASP A 1041 12.57 13.12 -27.52
C ASP A 1041 12.69 11.63 -27.11
N ILE A 1042 11.59 10.98 -26.74
CA ILE A 1042 11.56 9.55 -26.43
C ILE A 1042 11.41 8.77 -27.75
N PRO A 1043 12.34 7.83 -28.06
CA PRO A 1043 12.26 7.03 -29.28
C PRO A 1043 10.95 6.22 -29.36
N GLU A 1044 10.32 6.19 -30.54
CA GLU A 1044 9.02 5.53 -30.73
C GLU A 1044 9.07 4.03 -30.45
N GLU A 1045 10.21 3.38 -30.69
CA GLU A 1045 10.43 1.97 -30.40
C GLU A 1045 10.41 1.66 -28.90
N LEU A 1046 10.72 2.64 -28.04
CA LEU A 1046 10.74 2.52 -26.58
C LEU A 1046 9.42 2.93 -25.91
N ALA A 1047 8.51 3.55 -26.66
CA ALA A 1047 7.25 4.09 -26.15
C ALA A 1047 6.01 3.30 -26.64
N LEU A 1048 5.00 3.20 -25.79
CA LEU A 1048 3.67 2.69 -26.09
C LEU A 1048 2.65 3.80 -25.82
N LYS A 1049 2.07 4.37 -26.88
CA LYS A 1049 1.06 5.44 -26.77
C LYS A 1049 -0.33 4.85 -26.53
N GLU A 1050 -1.02 5.32 -25.50
CA GLU A 1050 -2.33 4.85 -25.06
C GLU A 1050 -3.26 6.05 -24.79
N LYS A 1051 -4.59 5.82 -24.85
CA LYS A 1051 -5.59 6.80 -24.40
C LYS A 1051 -6.31 6.26 -23.17
N ALA A 1052 -6.48 7.08 -22.14
CA ALA A 1052 -7.21 6.75 -20.93
C ALA A 1052 -8.72 6.70 -21.21
N GLY A 1053 -9.30 5.50 -21.13
CA GLY A 1053 -10.72 5.26 -21.39
C GLY A 1053 -10.94 3.88 -22.04
N LYS A 1054 -12.18 3.36 -22.03
CA LYS A 1054 -12.50 2.06 -22.63
C LYS A 1054 -12.11 2.05 -24.11
N GLN A 1055 -11.09 1.26 -24.48
CA GLN A 1055 -11.09 0.63 -25.79
C GLN A 1055 -12.32 -0.27 -25.85
N ARG A 1056 -13.42 0.22 -26.45
CA ARG A 1056 -14.36 -0.71 -27.07
C ARG A 1056 -13.53 -1.47 -28.09
N GLN A 1057 -13.27 -2.76 -27.84
CA GLN A 1057 -13.03 -3.66 -28.96
C GLN A 1057 -14.26 -3.50 -29.86
N GLU A 1058 -14.09 -2.84 -30.99
CA GLU A 1058 -15.04 -2.94 -32.09
C GLU A 1058 -15.03 -4.42 -32.50
N ILE A 1059 -15.88 -5.21 -31.85
CA ILE A 1059 -16.37 -6.44 -32.46
C ILE A 1059 -17.15 -5.92 -33.67
N SER A 1060 -16.55 -6.00 -34.86
CA SER A 1060 -17.25 -5.80 -36.12
C SER A 1060 -18.26 -6.94 -36.29
N GLY A 1061 -19.35 -6.88 -35.52
CA GLY A 1061 -20.54 -7.64 -35.81
C GLY A 1061 -21.25 -6.91 -36.93
N GLU A 1062 -21.18 -7.44 -38.15
CA GLU A 1062 -22.15 -7.10 -39.17
C GLU A 1062 -23.54 -7.46 -38.62
N GLN A 1063 -24.38 -6.46 -38.42
CA GLN A 1063 -25.77 -6.67 -38.09
C GLN A 1063 -26.45 -7.25 -39.33
N MET A 1064 -26.48 -8.58 -39.44
CA MET A 1064 -27.29 -9.25 -40.45
C MET A 1064 -28.76 -8.89 -40.22
N ASN A 1065 -29.43 -8.43 -41.27
CA ASN A 1065 -30.86 -8.21 -41.20
C ASN A 1065 -31.57 -9.59 -41.14
N LEU A 1066 -32.74 -9.65 -40.51
CA LEU A 1066 -33.49 -10.88 -40.27
C LEU A 1066 -33.83 -11.68 -41.55
N VAL A 1067 -33.81 -11.04 -42.72
CA VAL A 1067 -34.09 -11.64 -44.03
C VAL A 1067 -32.89 -12.43 -44.57
N ASP A 1068 -31.66 -12.07 -44.18
CA ASP A 1068 -30.45 -12.78 -44.60
C ASP A 1068 -30.20 -14.05 -43.75
N PHE A 1069 -30.58 -14.02 -42.47
CA PHE A 1069 -30.49 -15.19 -41.57
C PHE A 1069 -31.48 -16.31 -41.91
N LEU A 1070 -32.59 -16.01 -42.60
CA LEU A 1070 -33.63 -16.99 -42.97
C LEU A 1070 -33.39 -17.67 -44.33
N LYS A 1071 -32.25 -17.41 -44.98
CA LYS A 1071 -31.90 -17.98 -46.31
C LYS A 1071 -30.71 -18.94 -46.30
N GLU A 1072 -30.02 -19.09 -45.17
CA GLU A 1072 -29.07 -20.19 -44.90
C GLU A 1072 -29.75 -21.24 -44.03
#